data_AF-A0A8S1PZI6-F1
#
_entry.id   AF-A0A8S1PZI6-F1
#
_cell.length_a   1.000
_cell.length_b   1.000
_cell.length_c   1.000
_cell.angle_alpha   90.00
_cell.angle_beta   90.00
_cell.angle_gamma   90.00
#
_symmetry.space_group_name_H-M   'P 1'
#
loop_
_entity.id
_entity.type
_entity.pdbx_description
1 polymer ?
#
loop_
_entity_poly.entity_id
_entity_poly.type
_entity_poly.pdbx_seq_one_letter_code
_entity_poly.pdbx_strand_id
1 'polypeptide(L)'
;MIQSQSYQYRYGSEPLHGIVKSLNLPIQFEYVQEICIFEQLIKLVQISEKLENYSKYFTNSFNQLEQLKPFYQTISSSFNQGVDKKNEICEHCNHIQNFIIHNQFKYLEHDKLLSVSDMLLVELLEIVSNMYPNILYNNYQILYQYIARVLSNNVLQNYYFNVDFMMKDFSPNIKNVQNILKGIISTNLSTFHDFAQCQGILYRYKEDGKQFPDNCPVSLFPLYINYDIINDLKKKTILQQKVVAKMGMDFEWYTSILGRLAKHDEFIRRMISIQAKVEKSQTKCPYTICIVRNDFLHHASLNQWMQVEYNCIAISFGFISDRVQKYHSLLFDSYYKQIRENYKLQVKQDLNHDIMVDALHKAYELYNNKNAIVLIITAEFEGNVYDQRYIEKGLAKLGILSKRTTFLKLIGNITSENGILRAFGQEIALVYFRTGYTFDQYENEECWNIREMIELSKALKCPSLNTQLVNFKKLQQILLDETQIQKFLNKDEAKLISENYCKIWGFDHEDQHEKLIEMIKQNPHDYVLKPQREGGGNNYYDDQIIPELQKLTPEQRTEFIVMERIKPIPRIGFMMRRGQLDIQAVISEISVIGYFINDGEKILVNEVGGYLVRTKRYLDNEGGVAAGYAVVDSFMVSDS
;
A
#
# COMPACT_ATOMS: atom_id res chain seq x y z
N MET A 1 -21.27 -43.77 8.32
CA MET A 1 -21.43 -44.54 7.09
C MET A 1 -22.59 -43.96 6.30
N ILE A 2 -22.31 -43.21 5.23
CA ILE A 2 -23.08 -43.11 3.98
C ILE A 2 -22.02 -42.74 2.94
N GLN A 3 -21.89 -43.59 1.92
CA GLN A 3 -20.98 -43.45 0.79
C GLN A 3 -21.50 -42.36 -0.16
N SER A 4 -20.60 -41.52 -0.67
CA SER A 4 -20.83 -40.80 -1.93
C SER A 4 -19.71 -41.17 -2.90
N GLN A 5 -20.12 -41.76 -4.01
CA GLN A 5 -19.30 -42.36 -5.05
C GLN A 5 -18.30 -41.36 -5.66
N SER A 6 -17.06 -41.82 -5.80
CA SER A 6 -16.01 -41.18 -6.58
C SER A 6 -16.35 -41.23 -8.07
N TYR A 7 -16.56 -40.08 -8.70
CA TYR A 7 -16.37 -39.97 -10.14
C TYR A 7 -14.87 -40.00 -10.43
N GLN A 8 -14.37 -41.18 -10.78
CA GLN A 8 -13.05 -41.37 -11.36
C GLN A 8 -13.03 -40.72 -12.75
N TYR A 9 -12.39 -39.56 -12.89
CA TYR A 9 -11.85 -39.16 -14.19
C TYR A 9 -10.53 -39.90 -14.40
N ARG A 10 -10.49 -40.70 -15.47
CA ARG A 10 -9.37 -41.58 -15.84
C ARG A 10 -8.09 -40.78 -16.08
N TYR A 11 -6.98 -41.34 -15.59
CA TYR A 11 -5.62 -40.97 -15.88
C TYR A 11 -5.39 -40.75 -17.38
N GLY A 12 -4.73 -39.64 -17.73
CA GLY A 12 -4.25 -39.31 -19.06
C GLY A 12 -2.87 -38.67 -18.98
N SER A 13 -1.92 -39.35 -18.33
CA SER A 13 -0.52 -38.90 -18.27
C SER A 13 0.42 -40.11 -18.34
N GLU A 14 0.38 -40.84 -19.45
CA GLU A 14 1.35 -41.89 -19.78
C GLU A 14 2.23 -41.66 -21.02
N PRO A 15 2.02 -40.69 -21.96
CA PRO A 15 2.91 -40.60 -23.13
C PRO A 15 4.32 -40.06 -22.83
N LEU A 16 4.47 -39.17 -21.83
CA LEU A 16 5.70 -38.41 -21.64
C LEU A 16 6.84 -39.20 -20.97
N HIS A 17 6.53 -40.21 -20.16
CA HIS A 17 7.57 -40.99 -19.47
C HIS A 17 8.29 -41.96 -20.42
N GLY A 18 7.63 -42.41 -21.49
CA GLY A 18 8.20 -43.29 -22.52
C GLY A 18 9.11 -42.55 -23.51
N ILE A 19 8.79 -41.29 -23.84
CA ILE A 19 9.49 -40.51 -24.87
C ILE A 19 10.80 -39.90 -24.35
N VAL A 20 10.83 -39.45 -23.09
CA VAL A 20 12.05 -38.86 -22.50
C VAL A 20 13.14 -39.92 -22.28
N LYS A 21 12.75 -41.18 -22.05
CA LYS A 21 13.68 -42.30 -21.82
C LYS A 21 14.25 -42.89 -23.11
N SER A 22 13.59 -42.70 -24.26
CA SER A 22 14.03 -43.25 -25.55
C SER A 22 15.03 -42.36 -26.30
N LEU A 23 15.14 -41.07 -25.94
CA LEU A 23 15.93 -40.10 -26.69
C LEU A 23 17.37 -39.92 -26.23
N ASN A 24 17.75 -40.37 -25.03
CA ASN A 24 19.14 -40.37 -24.52
C ASN A 24 19.93 -39.04 -24.76
N LEU A 25 19.26 -37.89 -24.67
CA LEU A 25 19.87 -36.58 -24.94
C LEU A 25 20.42 -35.93 -23.64
N PRO A 26 21.65 -35.39 -23.66
CA PRO A 26 22.18 -34.62 -22.54
C PRO A 26 21.47 -33.26 -22.48
N ILE A 27 20.84 -32.94 -21.35
CA ILE A 27 20.06 -31.71 -21.18
C ILE A 27 21.02 -30.52 -21.07
N GLN A 28 21.18 -29.76 -22.16
CA GLN A 28 21.73 -28.41 -22.16
C GLN A 28 20.59 -27.38 -21.99
N PHE A 29 20.88 -26.28 -21.30
CA PHE A 29 19.92 -25.29 -20.78
C PHE A 29 19.14 -24.50 -21.84
N GLU A 30 19.51 -24.58 -23.12
CA GLU A 30 18.82 -23.92 -24.24
C GLU A 30 17.39 -24.47 -24.47
N TYR A 31 17.11 -25.69 -24.03
CA TYR A 31 15.77 -26.29 -24.15
C TYR A 31 14.75 -25.79 -23.11
N VAL A 32 15.16 -25.02 -22.09
CA VAL A 32 14.24 -24.58 -21.01
C VAL A 32 13.29 -23.47 -21.48
N GLN A 33 13.72 -22.59 -22.39
CA GLN A 33 12.83 -21.61 -23.03
C GLN A 33 11.83 -22.28 -23.97
N GLU A 34 12.28 -23.28 -24.73
CA GLU A 34 11.40 -24.09 -25.60
C GLU A 34 10.39 -24.89 -24.79
N ILE A 35 10.75 -25.41 -23.61
CA ILE A 35 9.85 -26.11 -22.69
C ILE A 35 8.78 -25.17 -22.08
N CYS A 36 9.14 -23.94 -21.71
CA CYS A 36 8.15 -22.94 -21.24
C CYS A 36 7.19 -22.51 -22.34
N ILE A 37 7.68 -22.35 -23.57
CA ILE A 37 6.85 -22.11 -24.76
C ILE A 37 5.96 -23.33 -25.02
N PHE A 38 6.48 -24.55 -24.88
CA PHE A 38 5.73 -25.80 -24.98
C PHE A 38 4.62 -25.90 -23.93
N GLU A 39 4.87 -25.55 -22.66
CA GLU A 39 3.85 -25.56 -21.60
C GLU A 39 2.74 -24.53 -21.85
N GLN A 40 3.08 -23.36 -22.40
CA GLN A 40 2.12 -22.31 -22.79
C GLN A 40 1.28 -22.75 -24.01
N LEU A 41 1.91 -23.41 -24.99
CA LEU A 41 1.25 -23.98 -26.17
C LEU A 41 0.32 -25.15 -25.80
N ILE A 42 0.69 -25.99 -24.83
CA ILE A 42 -0.16 -27.06 -24.30
C ILE A 42 -1.38 -26.47 -23.56
N LYS A 43 -1.21 -25.39 -22.78
CA LYS A 43 -2.34 -24.68 -22.15
C LYS A 43 -3.29 -24.07 -23.18
N LEU A 44 -2.74 -23.49 -24.26
CA LEU A 44 -3.49 -23.00 -25.41
C LEU A 44 -4.35 -24.10 -26.05
N VAL A 45 -3.79 -25.29 -26.26
CA VAL A 45 -4.52 -26.46 -26.79
C VAL A 45 -5.60 -26.93 -25.81
N GLN A 46 -5.30 -27.01 -24.51
CA GLN A 46 -6.27 -27.41 -23.48
C GLN A 46 -7.44 -26.41 -23.32
N ILE A 47 -7.17 -25.12 -23.44
CA ILE A 47 -8.19 -24.07 -23.47
C ILE A 47 -9.06 -24.21 -24.71
N SER A 48 -8.46 -24.54 -25.87
CA SER A 48 -9.19 -24.76 -27.13
C SER A 48 -10.12 -25.99 -27.08
N GLU A 49 -9.67 -27.10 -26.51
CA GLU A 49 -10.48 -28.31 -26.32
C GLU A 49 -11.63 -28.10 -25.32
N LYS A 50 -11.42 -27.24 -24.31
CA LYS A 50 -12.47 -26.83 -23.38
C LYS A 50 -13.52 -25.97 -24.09
N LEU A 51 -13.10 -24.97 -24.89
CA LEU A 51 -14.01 -24.14 -25.70
C LEU A 51 -14.88 -25.00 -26.63
N GLU A 52 -14.28 -26.02 -27.26
CA GLU A 52 -14.97 -26.94 -28.15
C GLU A 52 -15.96 -27.85 -27.40
N ASN A 53 -15.67 -28.26 -26.17
CA ASN A 53 -16.57 -29.08 -25.34
C ASN A 53 -17.76 -28.30 -24.75
N TYR A 54 -17.61 -26.99 -24.51
CA TYR A 54 -18.70 -26.13 -24.05
C TYR A 54 -19.57 -25.59 -25.20
N SER A 55 -19.16 -25.79 -26.46
CA SER A 55 -19.81 -25.28 -27.69
C SER A 55 -21.28 -25.67 -27.85
N LYS A 56 -21.68 -26.85 -27.34
CA LYS A 56 -23.04 -27.39 -27.42
C LYS A 56 -24.10 -26.62 -26.61
N TYR A 57 -23.71 -25.64 -25.81
CA TYR A 57 -24.61 -24.88 -24.95
C TYR A 57 -24.90 -23.45 -25.46
N PHE A 58 -24.33 -23.01 -26.60
CA PHE A 58 -24.41 -21.60 -27.03
C PHE A 58 -24.66 -21.47 -28.55
N THR A 59 -25.83 -20.97 -28.94
CA THR A 59 -26.28 -20.96 -30.35
C THR A 59 -25.98 -19.67 -31.14
N ASN A 60 -25.57 -18.56 -30.50
CA ASN A 60 -25.30 -17.29 -31.19
C ASN A 60 -23.81 -16.88 -31.24
N SER A 61 -22.98 -17.34 -30.29
CA SER A 61 -21.52 -17.04 -30.24
C SER A 61 -20.68 -17.91 -31.19
N PHE A 62 -21.30 -18.94 -31.78
CA PHE A 62 -20.65 -19.97 -32.60
C PHE A 62 -20.04 -19.41 -33.90
N ASN A 63 -20.72 -18.50 -34.60
CA ASN A 63 -20.22 -17.91 -35.86
C ASN A 63 -19.00 -16.98 -35.69
N GLN A 64 -18.67 -16.60 -34.45
CA GLN A 64 -17.62 -15.62 -34.15
C GLN A 64 -16.37 -16.31 -33.56
N LEU A 65 -16.52 -17.36 -32.75
CA LEU A 65 -15.40 -18.23 -32.33
C LEU A 65 -14.84 -19.09 -33.48
N GLU A 66 -15.69 -19.48 -34.44
CA GLU A 66 -15.25 -20.12 -35.70
C GLU A 66 -14.22 -19.26 -36.47
N GLN A 67 -14.24 -17.93 -36.31
CA GLN A 67 -13.28 -17.03 -36.96
C GLN A 67 -11.88 -17.08 -36.33
N LEU A 68 -11.77 -17.57 -35.09
CA LEU A 68 -10.51 -17.78 -34.38
C LEU A 68 -9.90 -19.17 -34.65
N LYS A 69 -10.68 -20.09 -35.21
CA LYS A 69 -10.29 -21.47 -35.55
C LYS A 69 -9.04 -21.58 -36.43
N PRO A 70 -8.84 -20.74 -37.47
CA PRO A 70 -7.62 -20.78 -38.28
C PRO A 70 -6.36 -20.45 -37.48
N PHE A 71 -6.45 -19.52 -36.51
CA PHE A 71 -5.33 -19.17 -35.63
C PHE A 71 -4.93 -20.36 -34.73
N TYR A 72 -5.92 -21.02 -34.11
CA TYR A 72 -5.67 -22.19 -33.26
C TYR A 72 -5.06 -23.35 -34.05
N GLN A 73 -5.58 -23.62 -35.25
CA GLN A 73 -5.05 -24.67 -36.12
C GLN A 73 -3.62 -24.35 -36.57
N THR A 74 -3.32 -23.07 -36.83
CA THR A 74 -1.96 -22.63 -37.18
C THR A 74 -1.00 -22.81 -36.01
N ILE A 75 -1.38 -22.43 -34.80
CA ILE A 75 -0.55 -22.63 -33.60
C ILE A 75 -0.34 -24.12 -33.31
N SER A 76 -1.41 -24.92 -33.32
CA SER A 76 -1.36 -26.37 -33.09
C SER A 76 -0.53 -27.09 -34.15
N SER A 77 -0.67 -26.71 -35.41
CA SER A 77 0.14 -27.23 -36.52
C SER A 77 1.61 -26.84 -36.39
N SER A 78 1.90 -25.57 -36.08
CA SER A 78 3.27 -25.06 -35.86
C SER A 78 3.94 -25.80 -34.69
N PHE A 79 3.19 -26.08 -33.63
CA PHE A 79 3.62 -26.87 -32.47
C PHE A 79 3.91 -28.33 -32.82
N ASN A 80 3.00 -28.99 -33.53
CA ASN A 80 3.17 -30.39 -33.94
C ASN A 80 4.31 -30.60 -34.95
N GLN A 81 4.67 -29.55 -35.69
CA GLN A 81 5.73 -29.58 -36.71
C GLN A 81 7.05 -28.97 -36.23
N GLY A 82 7.07 -28.29 -35.07
CA GLY A 82 8.27 -27.63 -34.53
C GLY A 82 8.82 -26.48 -35.39
N VAL A 83 7.95 -25.74 -36.11
CA VAL A 83 8.36 -24.74 -37.11
C VAL A 83 8.16 -23.30 -36.60
N ASP A 84 9.12 -22.41 -36.88
CA ASP A 84 9.02 -20.96 -36.60
C ASP A 84 8.12 -20.24 -37.63
N LYS A 85 6.82 -20.13 -37.31
CA LYS A 85 5.80 -19.45 -38.12
C LYS A 85 5.42 -18.07 -37.58
N LYS A 86 6.40 -17.33 -37.04
CA LYS A 86 6.21 -16.02 -36.40
C LYS A 86 5.39 -15.03 -37.22
N ASN A 87 5.64 -14.91 -38.53
CA ASN A 87 4.94 -13.94 -39.37
C ASN A 87 3.46 -14.29 -39.57
N GLU A 88 3.13 -15.57 -39.76
CA GLU A 88 1.74 -16.03 -39.88
C GLU A 88 0.98 -15.85 -38.56
N ILE A 89 1.63 -16.13 -37.41
CA ILE A 89 1.05 -15.92 -36.08
C ILE A 89 0.78 -14.42 -35.84
N CYS A 90 1.72 -13.55 -36.21
CA CYS A 90 1.55 -12.10 -36.13
C CYS A 90 0.37 -11.60 -36.97
N GLU A 91 0.20 -12.08 -38.21
CA GLU A 91 -0.93 -11.69 -39.07
C GLU A 91 -2.28 -12.11 -38.49
N HIS A 92 -2.37 -13.32 -37.93
CA HIS A 92 -3.59 -13.77 -37.27
C HIS A 92 -3.88 -12.96 -36.00
N CYS A 93 -2.87 -12.63 -35.18
CA CYS A 93 -3.04 -11.72 -34.04
C CYS A 93 -3.59 -10.35 -34.46
N ASN A 94 -3.09 -9.79 -35.57
CA ASN A 94 -3.57 -8.53 -36.14
C ASN A 94 -5.02 -8.64 -36.66
N HIS A 95 -5.40 -9.78 -37.25
CA HIS A 95 -6.78 -10.03 -37.66
C HIS A 95 -7.73 -10.14 -36.47
N ILE A 96 -7.32 -10.80 -35.38
CA ILE A 96 -8.10 -10.88 -34.13
C ILE A 96 -8.25 -9.50 -33.50
N GLN A 97 -7.16 -8.72 -33.45
CA GLN A 97 -7.20 -7.34 -32.99
C GLN A 97 -8.17 -6.49 -33.83
N ASN A 98 -8.10 -6.58 -35.15
CA ASN A 98 -9.00 -5.86 -36.05
C ASN A 98 -10.46 -6.31 -35.89
N PHE A 99 -10.71 -7.60 -35.70
CA PHE A 99 -12.04 -8.14 -35.40
C PHE A 99 -12.60 -7.59 -34.09
N ILE A 100 -11.77 -7.51 -33.04
CA ILE A 100 -12.14 -6.92 -31.75
C ILE A 100 -12.48 -5.43 -31.91
N ILE A 101 -11.66 -4.69 -32.66
CA ILE A 101 -11.86 -3.25 -32.92
C ILE A 101 -13.12 -3.00 -33.77
N HIS A 102 -13.35 -3.77 -34.84
CA HIS A 102 -14.46 -3.56 -35.78
C HIS A 102 -15.84 -3.84 -35.17
N ASN A 103 -15.93 -4.79 -34.24
CA ASN A 103 -17.20 -5.16 -33.61
C ASN A 103 -17.59 -4.26 -32.43
N GLN A 104 -16.76 -3.25 -32.10
CA GLN A 104 -17.00 -2.19 -31.11
C GLN A 104 -17.57 -2.66 -29.75
N PHE A 105 -17.40 -3.93 -29.39
CA PHE A 105 -18.01 -4.52 -28.20
C PHE A 105 -19.53 -4.25 -28.03
N LYS A 106 -20.29 -4.09 -29.13
CA LYS A 106 -21.75 -3.81 -29.07
C LYS A 106 -22.59 -4.89 -28.35
N TYR A 107 -21.99 -6.04 -28.05
CA TYR A 107 -22.60 -7.13 -27.28
C TYR A 107 -22.40 -7.00 -25.76
N LEU A 108 -21.55 -6.08 -25.29
CA LEU A 108 -21.27 -5.82 -23.85
C LEU A 108 -22.10 -4.65 -23.29
N GLU A 109 -23.06 -4.12 -24.06
CA GLU A 109 -24.04 -3.12 -23.62
C GLU A 109 -25.31 -3.74 -23.01
N HIS A 110 -25.43 -5.07 -23.01
CA HIS A 110 -26.52 -5.76 -22.35
C HIS A 110 -26.10 -6.32 -20.98
N ASP A 111 -26.96 -6.16 -19.98
CA ASP A 111 -26.85 -6.63 -18.59
C ASP A 111 -26.76 -8.18 -18.43
N LYS A 112 -26.16 -8.90 -19.37
CA LYS A 112 -25.98 -10.36 -19.30
C LYS A 112 -24.53 -10.74 -19.04
N LEU A 113 -24.40 -11.69 -18.11
CA LEU A 113 -23.18 -12.33 -17.60
C LEU A 113 -22.14 -12.60 -18.71
N LEU A 114 -20.87 -12.32 -18.39
CA LEU A 114 -19.72 -12.74 -19.19
C LEU A 114 -19.71 -14.28 -19.31
N SER A 115 -19.42 -14.76 -20.51
CA SER A 115 -19.42 -16.18 -20.85
C SER A 115 -18.08 -16.84 -20.51
N VAL A 116 -18.06 -18.17 -20.41
CA VAL A 116 -16.82 -18.97 -20.28
C VAL A 116 -15.85 -18.66 -21.44
N SER A 117 -16.37 -18.29 -22.61
CA SER A 117 -15.58 -17.87 -23.77
C SER A 117 -14.86 -16.54 -23.56
N ASP A 118 -15.47 -15.60 -22.84
CA ASP A 118 -14.84 -14.32 -22.50
C ASP A 118 -13.69 -14.51 -21.50
N MET A 119 -13.85 -15.43 -20.55
CA MET A 119 -12.80 -15.78 -19.59
C MET A 119 -11.61 -16.48 -20.25
N LEU A 120 -11.88 -17.39 -21.18
CA LEU A 120 -10.84 -18.12 -21.93
C LEU A 120 -10.14 -17.21 -22.96
N LEU A 121 -10.82 -16.17 -23.46
CA LEU A 121 -10.22 -15.12 -24.28
C LEU A 121 -9.25 -14.24 -23.48
N VAL A 122 -9.53 -13.94 -22.22
CA VAL A 122 -8.60 -13.21 -21.33
C VAL A 122 -7.35 -14.04 -21.05
N GLU A 123 -7.50 -15.31 -20.67
CA GLU A 123 -6.36 -16.23 -20.48
C GLU A 123 -5.52 -16.37 -21.77
N LEU A 124 -6.18 -16.44 -22.93
CA LEU A 124 -5.52 -16.48 -24.24
C LEU A 124 -4.64 -15.24 -24.48
N LEU A 125 -5.18 -14.05 -24.20
CA LEU A 125 -4.50 -12.78 -24.43
C LEU A 125 -3.29 -12.60 -23.49
N GLU A 126 -3.39 -13.07 -22.25
CA GLU A 126 -2.27 -13.10 -21.31
C GLU A 126 -1.15 -14.04 -21.78
N ILE A 127 -1.52 -15.24 -22.26
CA ILE A 127 -0.54 -16.20 -22.81
C ILE A 127 0.18 -15.60 -24.02
N VAL A 128 -0.54 -14.96 -24.94
CA VAL A 128 0.06 -14.31 -26.12
C VAL A 128 0.95 -13.13 -25.72
N SER A 129 0.56 -12.34 -24.72
CA SER A 129 1.39 -11.27 -24.14
C SER A 129 2.70 -11.78 -23.56
N ASN A 130 2.65 -12.91 -22.87
CA ASN A 130 3.83 -13.55 -22.29
C ASN A 130 4.76 -14.15 -23.36
N MET A 131 4.22 -14.69 -24.47
CA MET A 131 5.02 -15.28 -25.54
C MET A 131 5.62 -14.23 -26.50
N TYR A 132 4.92 -13.13 -26.76
CA TYR A 132 5.35 -12.11 -27.72
C TYR A 132 5.15 -10.67 -27.20
N PRO A 133 5.96 -10.23 -26.23
CA PRO A 133 5.77 -8.96 -25.52
C PRO A 133 5.76 -7.73 -26.44
N ASN A 134 6.53 -7.75 -27.53
CA ASN A 134 6.66 -6.61 -28.47
C ASN A 134 5.46 -6.40 -29.41
N ILE A 135 4.59 -7.39 -29.56
CA ILE A 135 3.39 -7.29 -30.41
C ILE A 135 2.28 -6.54 -29.67
N LEU A 136 2.25 -6.65 -28.35
CA LEU A 136 1.22 -6.06 -27.48
C LEU A 136 1.60 -4.70 -26.88
N TYR A 137 2.86 -4.28 -26.93
CA TYR A 137 3.29 -3.12 -26.15
C TYR A 137 2.82 -1.76 -26.71
N ASN A 138 2.61 -1.64 -28.03
CA ASN A 138 2.40 -0.33 -28.65
C ASN A 138 0.92 0.10 -28.83
N ASN A 139 -0.06 -0.78 -28.58
CA ASN A 139 -1.48 -0.53 -28.93
C ASN A 139 -2.52 -0.88 -27.83
N TYR A 140 -2.12 -1.15 -26.58
CA TYR A 140 -2.95 -1.91 -25.62
C TYR A 140 -3.65 -1.13 -24.49
N GLN A 141 -3.87 0.18 -24.63
CA GLN A 141 -4.73 0.91 -23.68
C GLN A 141 -6.16 0.34 -23.65
N ILE A 142 -6.68 -0.09 -24.79
CA ILE A 142 -8.04 -0.66 -24.94
C ILE A 142 -8.13 -2.06 -24.33
N LEU A 143 -7.07 -2.88 -24.43
CA LEU A 143 -7.07 -4.22 -23.83
C LEU A 143 -6.89 -4.18 -22.31
N TYR A 144 -6.01 -3.31 -21.81
CA TYR A 144 -5.89 -3.08 -20.37
C TYR A 144 -7.20 -2.52 -19.79
N GLN A 145 -7.89 -1.65 -20.52
CA GLN A 145 -9.24 -1.19 -20.15
C GLN A 145 -10.26 -2.33 -20.18
N TYR A 146 -10.17 -3.27 -21.12
CA TYR A 146 -11.04 -4.44 -21.18
C TYR A 146 -10.79 -5.40 -20.01
N ILE A 147 -9.53 -5.77 -19.75
CA ILE A 147 -9.12 -6.60 -18.61
C ILE A 147 -9.51 -5.91 -17.29
N ALA A 148 -9.23 -4.61 -17.14
CA ALA A 148 -9.64 -3.84 -15.96
C ALA A 148 -11.16 -3.75 -15.80
N ARG A 149 -11.93 -3.72 -16.90
CA ARG A 149 -13.41 -3.74 -16.89
C ARG A 149 -13.99 -5.11 -16.53
N VAL A 150 -13.33 -6.19 -16.92
CA VAL A 150 -13.67 -7.57 -16.51
C VAL A 150 -13.32 -7.78 -15.03
N LEU A 151 -12.13 -7.34 -14.60
CA LEU A 151 -11.66 -7.40 -13.20
C LEU A 151 -12.39 -6.43 -12.26
N SER A 152 -13.13 -5.45 -12.79
CA SER A 152 -13.95 -4.51 -12.01
C SER A 152 -15.42 -4.90 -11.92
N ASN A 153 -15.84 -5.97 -12.59
CA ASN A 153 -17.19 -6.49 -12.48
C ASN A 153 -17.38 -7.17 -11.13
N ASN A 154 -18.27 -6.64 -10.28
CA ASN A 154 -18.50 -7.11 -8.91
C ASN A 154 -18.86 -8.61 -8.80
N VAL A 155 -19.49 -9.21 -9.83
CA VAL A 155 -19.80 -10.65 -9.84
C VAL A 155 -18.54 -11.47 -10.12
N LEU A 156 -17.67 -10.99 -11.00
CA LEU A 156 -16.43 -11.67 -11.39
C LEU A 156 -15.27 -11.43 -10.42
N GLN A 157 -15.25 -10.34 -9.66
CA GLN A 157 -14.29 -10.16 -8.57
C GLN A 157 -14.33 -11.34 -7.58
N ASN A 158 -15.52 -11.89 -7.31
CA ASN A 158 -15.70 -13.07 -6.47
C ASN A 158 -15.10 -14.37 -7.07
N TYR A 159 -14.80 -14.39 -8.38
CA TYR A 159 -14.20 -15.52 -9.10
C TYR A 159 -12.71 -15.29 -9.43
N TYR A 160 -12.29 -14.10 -9.85
CA TYR A 160 -10.89 -13.77 -10.20
C TYR A 160 -10.01 -13.48 -8.98
N PHE A 161 -10.58 -12.79 -7.98
CA PHE A 161 -9.94 -12.61 -6.67
C PHE A 161 -10.44 -13.65 -5.67
N ASN A 162 -10.96 -14.77 -6.18
CA ASN A 162 -11.24 -15.92 -5.35
C ASN A 162 -9.92 -16.40 -4.77
N VAL A 163 -9.71 -16.08 -3.49
CA VAL A 163 -8.49 -16.41 -2.77
C VAL A 163 -8.25 -17.91 -2.82
N ASP A 164 -9.30 -18.74 -2.74
CA ASP A 164 -9.16 -20.21 -2.80
C ASP A 164 -8.60 -20.68 -4.14
N PHE A 165 -8.98 -20.03 -5.25
CA PHE A 165 -8.43 -20.31 -6.56
C PHE A 165 -6.98 -19.82 -6.70
N MET A 166 -6.68 -18.58 -6.27
CA MET A 166 -5.31 -18.03 -6.29
C MET A 166 -4.34 -18.86 -5.44
N MET A 167 -4.83 -19.39 -4.32
CA MET A 167 -4.06 -20.18 -3.36
C MET A 167 -4.02 -21.66 -3.70
N LYS A 168 -4.74 -22.12 -4.74
CA LYS A 168 -4.71 -23.51 -5.16
C LYS A 168 -3.30 -23.85 -5.64
N ASP A 169 -2.72 -24.90 -5.05
CA ASP A 169 -1.38 -25.35 -5.43
C ASP A 169 -1.32 -25.62 -6.94
N PHE A 170 -0.37 -24.98 -7.60
CA PHE A 170 -0.01 -25.35 -8.95
C PHE A 170 0.49 -26.79 -8.92
N SER A 171 0.16 -27.57 -9.95
CA SER A 171 0.70 -28.92 -10.10
C SER A 171 2.22 -28.88 -9.89
N PRO A 172 2.78 -29.75 -9.04
CA PRO A 172 4.23 -29.77 -8.80
C PRO A 172 5.03 -30.08 -10.08
N ASN A 173 4.34 -30.57 -11.11
CA ASN A 173 4.91 -30.85 -12.42
C ASN A 173 4.98 -29.61 -13.34
N ILE A 174 4.41 -28.46 -12.96
CA ILE A 174 4.47 -27.20 -13.72
C ILE A 174 5.57 -26.32 -13.14
N LYS A 175 6.57 -26.00 -13.96
CA LYS A 175 7.61 -25.03 -13.59
C LYS A 175 7.05 -23.61 -13.68
N ASN A 176 6.66 -23.05 -12.55
CA ASN A 176 6.29 -21.65 -12.45
C ASN A 176 7.09 -20.96 -11.34
N VAL A 177 7.19 -19.63 -11.45
CA VAL A 177 7.98 -18.80 -10.52
C VAL A 177 7.52 -18.97 -9.07
N GLN A 178 6.23 -19.18 -8.83
CA GLN A 178 5.70 -19.33 -7.47
C GLN A 178 6.12 -20.66 -6.83
N ASN A 179 6.10 -21.78 -7.57
CA ASN A 179 6.61 -23.06 -7.11
C ASN A 179 8.13 -23.00 -6.82
N ILE A 180 8.88 -22.31 -7.68
CA ILE A 180 10.32 -22.08 -7.49
C ILE A 180 10.56 -21.26 -6.21
N LEU A 181 9.85 -20.14 -6.04
CA LEU A 181 9.94 -19.30 -4.84
C LEU A 181 9.56 -20.06 -3.58
N LYS A 182 8.43 -20.79 -3.60
CA LYS A 182 7.96 -21.61 -2.47
C LYS A 182 9.03 -22.64 -2.08
N GLY A 183 9.67 -23.30 -3.06
CA GLY A 183 10.77 -24.24 -2.82
C GLY A 183 12.00 -23.58 -2.20
N ILE A 184 12.47 -22.47 -2.77
CA ILE A 184 13.62 -21.70 -2.25
C ILE A 184 13.35 -21.23 -0.82
N ILE A 185 12.20 -20.59 -0.59
CA ILE A 185 11.83 -20.01 0.70
C ILE A 185 11.68 -21.09 1.76
N SER A 186 10.91 -22.15 1.48
CA SER A 186 10.64 -23.20 2.47
C SER A 186 11.92 -23.92 2.91
N THR A 187 12.86 -24.11 1.98
CA THR A 187 14.15 -24.77 2.26
C THR A 187 15.10 -23.88 3.08
N ASN A 188 14.98 -22.56 2.97
CA ASN A 188 15.94 -21.60 3.54
C ASN A 188 15.32 -20.68 4.62
N LEU A 189 14.11 -20.99 5.10
CA LEU A 189 13.33 -20.11 5.98
C LEU A 189 14.08 -19.73 7.27
N SER A 190 14.76 -20.68 7.91
CA SER A 190 15.57 -20.40 9.11
C SER A 190 16.70 -19.42 8.81
N THR A 191 17.41 -19.61 7.70
CA THR A 191 18.47 -18.70 7.26
C THR A 191 17.91 -17.32 6.93
N PHE A 192 16.72 -17.25 6.33
CA PHE A 192 16.05 -16.00 5.99
C PHE A 192 15.62 -15.24 7.24
N HIS A 193 15.18 -15.95 8.28
CA HIS A 193 14.91 -15.41 9.61
C HIS A 193 16.17 -14.83 10.25
N ASP A 194 17.26 -15.60 10.29
CA ASP A 194 18.56 -15.15 10.83
C ASP A 194 19.12 -13.94 10.06
N PHE A 195 19.00 -13.92 8.73
CA PHE A 195 19.47 -12.81 7.90
C PHE A 195 18.70 -11.52 8.18
N ALA A 196 17.38 -11.61 8.39
CA ALA A 196 16.58 -10.46 8.79
C ALA A 196 17.01 -9.92 10.17
N GLN A 197 17.38 -10.79 11.12
CA GLN A 197 17.96 -10.36 12.41
C GLN A 197 19.31 -9.66 12.22
N CYS A 198 20.20 -10.24 11.41
CA CYS A 198 21.51 -9.66 11.08
C CYS A 198 21.39 -8.28 10.42
N GLN A 199 20.33 -8.04 9.64
CA GLN A 199 20.02 -6.73 9.05
C GLN A 199 19.41 -5.74 10.07
N GLY A 200 19.04 -6.18 11.26
CA GLY A 200 18.41 -5.36 12.29
C GLY A 200 16.92 -5.12 12.06
N ILE A 201 16.24 -6.01 11.31
CA ILE A 201 14.79 -6.00 11.11
C ILE A 201 14.13 -6.53 12.37
N LEU A 202 14.13 -5.74 13.44
CA LEU A 202 13.74 -6.17 14.78
C LEU A 202 12.50 -5.46 15.27
N TYR A 203 11.69 -6.18 16.03
CA TYR A 203 10.56 -5.70 16.79
C TYR A 203 10.65 -6.23 18.22
N ARG A 204 10.22 -5.44 19.20
CA ARG A 204 10.16 -5.85 20.60
C ARG A 204 8.76 -6.38 20.88
N TYR A 205 8.68 -7.65 21.21
CA TYR A 205 7.46 -8.31 21.61
C TYR A 205 7.29 -8.25 23.13
N LYS A 206 6.04 -8.36 23.58
CA LYS A 206 5.67 -8.48 24.99
C LYS A 206 4.66 -9.61 25.15
N GLU A 207 5.07 -10.70 25.79
CA GLU A 207 4.25 -11.88 26.07
C GLU A 207 4.42 -12.25 27.54
N ASP A 208 3.33 -12.53 28.25
CA ASP A 208 3.33 -12.88 29.68
C ASP A 208 4.16 -11.94 30.56
N GLY A 209 4.11 -10.63 30.25
CA GLY A 209 4.88 -9.59 30.95
C GLY A 209 6.37 -9.53 30.62
N LYS A 210 6.91 -10.50 29.87
CA LYS A 210 8.31 -10.51 29.42
C LYS A 210 8.46 -9.80 28.08
N GLN A 211 9.53 -9.03 27.93
CA GLN A 211 9.87 -8.36 26.68
C GLN A 211 11.08 -9.03 26.03
N PHE A 212 11.01 -9.27 24.72
CA PHE A 212 12.11 -9.87 23.96
C PHE A 212 12.14 -9.35 22.51
N PRO A 213 13.31 -9.26 21.88
CA PRO A 213 13.41 -8.98 20.46
C PRO A 213 13.12 -10.22 19.61
N ASP A 214 12.46 -10.03 18.48
CA ASP A 214 12.40 -10.98 17.37
C ASP A 214 12.24 -10.18 16.07
N ASN A 215 12.13 -10.84 14.93
CA ASN A 215 12.02 -10.19 13.63
C ASN A 215 10.76 -9.33 13.58
N CYS A 216 10.91 -8.09 13.09
CA CYS A 216 9.75 -7.37 12.60
C CYS A 216 9.13 -8.18 11.45
N PRO A 217 7.80 -8.32 11.37
CA PRO A 217 7.15 -9.03 10.28
C PRO A 217 7.61 -8.50 8.92
N VAL A 218 8.07 -9.39 8.05
CA VAL A 218 8.75 -9.02 6.80
C VAL A 218 8.28 -9.89 5.63
N SER A 219 8.18 -9.29 4.44
CA SER A 219 8.03 -10.05 3.21
C SER A 219 9.33 -10.79 2.89
N LEU A 220 9.24 -11.95 2.23
CA LEU A 220 10.40 -12.70 1.76
C LEU A 220 10.65 -12.50 0.26
N PHE A 221 9.74 -11.81 -0.42
CA PHE A 221 9.85 -11.50 -1.84
C PHE A 221 9.19 -10.15 -2.16
N PRO A 222 9.91 -9.20 -2.76
CA PRO A 222 9.46 -7.82 -2.95
C PRO A 222 8.31 -7.69 -3.97
N LEU A 223 7.57 -6.59 -3.86
CA LEU A 223 6.57 -6.17 -4.83
C LEU A 223 7.24 -5.79 -6.17
N TYR A 224 6.74 -6.25 -7.31
CA TYR A 224 7.16 -5.70 -8.60
C TYR A 224 6.47 -4.37 -8.88
N ILE A 225 7.21 -3.35 -9.35
CA ILE A 225 6.64 -2.07 -9.76
C ILE A 225 7.42 -1.40 -10.89
N ASN A 226 6.73 -0.63 -11.74
CA ASN A 226 7.38 0.36 -12.60
C ASN A 226 7.80 1.57 -11.76
N TYR A 227 9.10 1.86 -11.72
CA TYR A 227 9.66 2.92 -10.87
C TYR A 227 9.16 4.33 -11.21
N ASP A 228 8.68 4.58 -12.43
CA ASP A 228 8.09 5.87 -12.81
C ASP A 228 6.85 6.21 -11.97
N ILE A 229 6.13 5.20 -11.49
CA ILE A 229 5.04 5.37 -10.54
C ILE A 229 5.57 6.00 -9.25
N ILE A 230 6.69 5.52 -8.72
CA ILE A 230 7.27 6.06 -7.48
C ILE A 230 7.72 7.52 -7.68
N ASN A 231 8.26 7.84 -8.85
CA ASN A 231 8.62 9.22 -9.20
C ASN A 231 7.39 10.14 -9.26
N ASP A 232 6.28 9.67 -9.84
CA ASP A 232 5.00 10.40 -9.85
C ASP A 232 4.46 10.61 -8.42
N LEU A 233 4.41 9.55 -7.61
CA LEU A 233 3.94 9.63 -6.23
C LEU A 233 4.80 10.57 -5.38
N LYS A 234 6.11 10.62 -5.59
CA LYS A 234 7.02 11.59 -4.94
C LYS A 234 6.69 13.01 -5.34
N LYS A 235 6.53 13.29 -6.64
CA LYS A 235 6.15 14.60 -7.15
C LYS A 235 4.82 15.07 -6.54
N LYS A 236 3.82 14.19 -6.50
CA LYS A 236 2.50 14.49 -5.91
C LYS A 236 2.58 14.67 -4.39
N THR A 237 3.45 13.94 -3.71
CA THR A 237 3.71 14.12 -2.26
C THR A 237 4.34 15.49 -1.95
N ILE A 238 5.25 16.01 -2.79
CA ILE A 238 5.78 17.38 -2.63
C ILE A 238 4.64 18.42 -2.68
N LEU A 239 3.69 18.24 -3.59
CA LEU A 239 2.53 19.14 -3.71
C LEU A 239 1.59 19.01 -2.52
N GLN A 240 1.32 17.78 -2.06
CA GLN A 240 0.53 17.54 -0.85
C GLN A 240 1.16 18.17 0.40
N GLN A 241 2.50 18.08 0.54
CA GLN A 241 3.25 18.74 1.61
C GLN A 241 3.02 20.26 1.62
N LYS A 242 2.99 20.90 0.44
CA LYS A 242 2.68 22.34 0.33
C LYS A 242 1.27 22.65 0.82
N VAL A 243 0.28 21.85 0.44
CA VAL A 243 -1.12 22.03 0.84
C VAL A 243 -1.24 21.91 2.36
N VAL A 244 -0.73 20.82 2.95
CA VAL A 244 -0.78 20.57 4.39
C VAL A 244 -0.03 21.65 5.18
N ALA A 245 1.14 22.08 4.70
CA ALA A 245 1.90 23.16 5.34
C ALA A 245 1.10 24.47 5.37
N LYS A 246 0.48 24.86 4.25
CA LYS A 246 -0.33 26.08 4.16
C LYS A 246 -1.63 26.00 4.94
N MET A 247 -2.30 24.84 4.95
CA MET A 247 -3.46 24.60 5.81
C MET A 247 -3.10 24.83 7.28
N GLY A 248 -1.94 24.33 7.73
CA GLY A 248 -1.46 24.52 9.11
C GLY A 248 -1.15 25.97 9.49
N MET A 249 -0.98 26.88 8.51
CA MET A 249 -0.79 28.31 8.73
C MET A 249 -2.12 29.06 8.91
N ASP A 250 -3.24 28.49 8.46
CA ASP A 250 -4.55 29.15 8.44
C ASP A 250 -5.44 28.67 9.60
N PHE A 251 -5.13 29.17 10.80
CA PHE A 251 -5.83 28.82 12.04
C PHE A 251 -7.34 29.03 11.97
N GLU A 252 -7.79 30.18 11.44
CA GLU A 252 -9.22 30.50 11.36
C GLU A 252 -9.94 29.54 10.42
N TRP A 253 -9.32 29.21 9.27
CA TRP A 253 -9.92 28.31 8.30
C TRP A 253 -10.14 26.90 8.84
N TYR A 254 -9.11 26.21 9.34
CA TYR A 254 -9.29 24.81 9.76
C TYR A 254 -10.11 24.72 11.05
N THR A 255 -10.05 25.70 11.95
CA THR A 255 -10.89 25.68 13.16
C THR A 255 -12.35 25.94 12.85
N SER A 256 -12.67 26.70 11.79
CA SER A 256 -14.05 26.85 11.33
C SER A 256 -14.66 25.50 10.86
N ILE A 257 -13.83 24.62 10.30
CA ILE A 257 -14.23 23.29 9.84
C ILE A 257 -14.31 22.32 11.02
N LEU A 258 -13.24 22.23 11.82
CA LEU A 258 -13.13 21.29 12.94
C LEU A 258 -13.99 21.68 14.14
N GLY A 259 -14.43 22.93 14.24
CA GLY A 259 -15.23 23.43 15.37
C GLY A 259 -16.57 22.70 15.54
N ARG A 260 -17.14 22.14 14.47
CA ARG A 260 -18.33 21.28 14.56
C ARG A 260 -18.00 19.95 15.23
N LEU A 261 -16.91 19.31 14.79
CA LEU A 261 -16.42 18.04 15.34
C LEU A 261 -16.06 18.18 16.82
N ALA A 262 -15.42 19.28 17.19
CA ALA A 262 -15.01 19.57 18.57
C ALA A 262 -16.17 19.67 19.58
N LYS A 263 -17.43 19.79 19.13
CA LYS A 263 -18.59 19.76 20.03
C LYS A 263 -18.78 18.38 20.66
N HIS A 264 -18.44 17.32 19.93
CA HIS A 264 -18.71 15.93 20.31
C HIS A 264 -17.42 15.11 20.49
N ASP A 265 -16.30 15.58 19.91
CA ASP A 265 -14.98 14.97 20.05
C ASP A 265 -14.08 15.73 21.05
N GLU A 266 -13.85 15.13 22.21
CA GLU A 266 -13.01 15.73 23.26
C GLU A 266 -11.54 15.87 22.84
N PHE A 267 -11.02 14.93 22.06
CA PHE A 267 -9.62 14.95 21.61
C PHE A 267 -9.37 16.16 20.71
N ILE A 268 -10.24 16.37 19.73
CA ILE A 268 -10.18 17.53 18.83
C ILE A 268 -10.39 18.82 19.62
N ARG A 269 -11.36 18.85 20.53
CA ARG A 269 -11.65 20.04 21.36
C ARG A 269 -10.45 20.48 22.19
N ARG A 270 -9.76 19.56 22.85
CA ARG A 270 -8.56 19.87 23.64
C ARG A 270 -7.43 20.39 22.77
N MET A 271 -7.18 19.75 21.62
CA MET A 271 -6.15 20.20 20.68
C MET A 271 -6.42 21.61 20.13
N ILE A 272 -7.67 21.91 19.74
CA ILE A 272 -8.06 23.27 19.31
C ILE A 272 -7.88 24.27 20.46
N SER A 273 -8.26 23.91 21.69
CA SER A 273 -8.11 24.79 22.86
C SER A 273 -6.64 25.15 23.11
N ILE A 274 -5.74 24.17 23.07
CA ILE A 274 -4.31 24.40 23.23
C ILE A 274 -3.78 25.26 22.08
N GLN A 275 -4.11 24.94 20.83
CA GLN A 275 -3.66 25.72 19.68
C GLN A 275 -4.13 27.18 19.75
N ALA A 276 -5.36 27.43 20.20
CA ALA A 276 -5.87 28.79 20.39
C ALA A 276 -5.07 29.59 21.45
N LYS A 277 -4.50 28.92 22.46
CA LYS A 277 -3.57 29.54 23.42
C LYS A 277 -2.22 29.82 22.76
N VAL A 278 -1.72 28.90 21.92
CA VAL A 278 -0.48 29.08 21.16
C VAL A 278 -0.55 30.30 20.25
N GLU A 279 -1.66 30.51 19.54
CA GLU A 279 -1.83 31.69 18.66
C GLU A 279 -1.77 33.02 19.41
N LYS A 280 -2.08 33.03 20.71
CA LYS A 280 -2.02 34.23 21.56
C LYS A 280 -0.71 34.35 22.33
N SER A 281 0.18 33.35 22.23
CA SER A 281 1.40 33.26 23.02
C SER A 281 2.52 34.10 22.43
N GLN A 282 3.20 34.86 23.29
CA GLN A 282 4.42 35.60 22.92
C GLN A 282 5.65 34.69 22.82
N THR A 283 5.57 33.46 23.31
CA THR A 283 6.66 32.48 23.29
C THR A 283 6.46 31.39 22.23
N LYS A 284 5.50 31.58 21.32
CA LYS A 284 5.24 30.68 20.19
C LYS A 284 6.52 30.48 19.37
N CYS A 285 6.85 29.22 19.12
CA CYS A 285 7.90 28.87 18.15
C CYS A 285 7.44 29.33 16.75
N PRO A 286 8.24 30.13 16.01
CA PRO A 286 7.85 30.60 14.68
C PRO A 286 7.93 29.50 13.63
N TYR A 287 8.67 28.42 13.90
CA TYR A 287 8.88 27.34 12.93
C TYR A 287 7.93 26.17 13.16
N THR A 288 7.40 25.64 12.07
CA THR A 288 6.67 24.38 12.04
C THR A 288 7.46 23.37 11.23
N ILE A 289 7.70 22.19 11.80
CA ILE A 289 8.29 21.05 11.10
C ILE A 289 7.32 19.87 11.14
N CYS A 290 7.26 19.13 10.04
CA CYS A 290 6.53 17.87 10.00
C CYS A 290 7.24 16.85 9.13
N ILE A 291 7.53 15.68 9.68
CA ILE A 291 7.84 14.49 8.90
C ILE A 291 6.50 13.85 8.55
N VAL A 292 6.31 13.55 7.26
CA VAL A 292 5.05 13.06 6.73
C VAL A 292 5.20 11.68 6.10
N ARG A 293 4.08 10.98 5.95
CA ARG A 293 3.99 9.79 5.12
C ARG A 293 2.68 9.80 4.32
N ASN A 294 2.80 9.71 3.00
CA ASN A 294 1.69 9.71 2.07
C ASN A 294 1.46 8.29 1.54
N ASP A 295 0.31 7.70 1.87
CA ASP A 295 0.02 6.28 1.72
C ASP A 295 -0.89 6.02 0.52
N PHE A 296 -0.57 5.03 -0.33
CA PHE A 296 -1.28 4.75 -1.58
C PHE A 296 -1.55 3.26 -1.80
N LEU A 297 -2.73 2.96 -2.35
CA LEU A 297 -3.08 1.64 -2.90
C LEU A 297 -3.41 1.79 -4.39
N HIS A 298 -3.04 0.79 -5.19
CA HIS A 298 -3.48 0.74 -6.58
C HIS A 298 -4.95 0.30 -6.64
N HIS A 299 -5.78 1.05 -7.36
CA HIS A 299 -7.16 0.71 -7.61
C HIS A 299 -7.28 -0.03 -8.94
N ALA A 300 -7.67 -1.30 -8.91
CA ALA A 300 -7.66 -2.20 -10.06
C ALA A 300 -8.51 -1.68 -11.23
N SER A 301 -9.76 -1.31 -10.95
CA SER A 301 -10.72 -0.87 -11.97
C SER A 301 -10.37 0.46 -12.64
N LEU A 302 -9.77 1.37 -11.88
CA LEU A 302 -9.36 2.69 -12.37
C LEU A 302 -7.95 2.66 -12.98
N ASN A 303 -7.18 1.62 -12.68
CA ASN A 303 -5.75 1.52 -12.96
C ASN A 303 -4.97 2.75 -12.47
N GLN A 304 -5.27 3.20 -11.25
CA GLN A 304 -4.71 4.43 -10.66
C GLN A 304 -4.24 4.17 -9.24
N TRP A 305 -3.19 4.87 -8.82
CA TRP A 305 -2.77 4.88 -7.42
C TRP A 305 -3.61 5.90 -6.66
N MET A 306 -4.32 5.43 -5.65
CA MET A 306 -5.23 6.23 -4.86
C MET A 306 -4.68 6.40 -3.45
N GLN A 307 -4.72 7.62 -2.95
CA GLN A 307 -4.27 7.96 -1.60
C GLN A 307 -5.22 7.32 -0.59
N VAL A 308 -4.66 6.50 0.30
CA VAL A 308 -5.36 5.88 1.42
C VAL A 308 -5.56 6.90 2.53
N GLU A 309 -4.46 7.54 2.93
CA GLU A 309 -4.40 8.58 3.96
C GLU A 309 -3.08 9.35 3.88
N TYR A 310 -3.04 10.48 4.57
CA TYR A 310 -1.84 11.27 4.78
C TYR A 310 -1.55 11.29 6.29
N ASN A 311 -0.28 11.09 6.66
CA ASN A 311 0.14 10.98 8.05
C ASN A 311 1.09 12.13 8.37
N CYS A 312 0.86 12.81 9.50
CA CYS A 312 1.71 13.90 9.98
C CYS A 312 2.33 13.68 11.37
N ILE A 313 2.00 12.61 12.07
CA ILE A 313 2.45 12.36 13.44
C ILE A 313 2.93 10.92 13.61
N ALA A 314 3.98 10.73 14.41
CA ALA A 314 4.53 9.42 14.77
C ALA A 314 4.84 8.52 13.57
N ILE A 315 5.35 9.11 12.48
CA ILE A 315 5.75 8.38 11.27
C ILE A 315 6.70 7.25 11.64
N SER A 316 6.30 6.03 11.29
CA SER A 316 6.94 4.79 11.70
C SER A 316 7.42 3.99 10.49
N PHE A 317 8.34 3.08 10.75
CA PHE A 317 8.90 2.11 9.78
C PHE A 317 9.79 2.70 8.69
N GLY A 318 10.28 3.94 8.86
CA GLY A 318 11.29 4.49 7.95
C GLY A 318 12.57 3.66 7.99
N PHE A 319 13.11 3.40 9.19
CA PHE A 319 14.37 2.65 9.30
C PHE A 319 14.18 1.17 9.01
N ILE A 320 13.10 0.56 9.49
CA ILE A 320 12.86 -0.86 9.22
C ILE A 320 12.68 -1.08 7.71
N SER A 321 12.00 -0.19 6.99
CA SER A 321 11.92 -0.24 5.53
C SER A 321 13.31 -0.29 4.89
N ASP A 322 14.24 0.59 5.29
CA ASP A 322 15.61 0.61 4.76
C ASP A 322 16.33 -0.73 4.95
N ARG A 323 16.07 -1.42 6.06
CA ARG A 323 16.62 -2.74 6.33
C ARG A 323 15.99 -3.83 5.49
N VAL A 324 14.69 -3.75 5.25
CA VAL A 324 13.99 -4.68 4.33
C VAL A 324 14.50 -4.52 2.91
N GLN A 325 14.74 -3.29 2.43
CA GLN A 325 15.32 -3.06 1.11
C GLN A 325 16.70 -3.71 0.96
N LYS A 326 17.58 -3.55 1.96
CA LYS A 326 18.91 -4.18 1.97
C LYS A 326 18.83 -5.70 2.08
N TYR A 327 17.89 -6.20 2.88
CA TYR A 327 17.62 -7.63 3.03
C TYR A 327 17.15 -8.26 1.72
N HIS A 328 16.17 -7.67 1.03
CA HIS A 328 15.74 -8.16 -0.27
C HIS A 328 16.85 -8.09 -1.32
N SER A 329 17.67 -7.03 -1.33
CA SER A 329 18.86 -6.96 -2.20
C SER A 329 19.80 -8.16 -1.96
N LEU A 330 20.11 -8.46 -0.70
CA LEU A 330 20.93 -9.61 -0.33
C LEU A 330 20.34 -10.93 -0.82
N LEU A 331 19.02 -11.14 -0.67
CA LEU A 331 18.35 -12.35 -1.15
C LEU A 331 18.37 -12.44 -2.68
N PHE A 332 18.23 -11.32 -3.39
CA PHE A 332 18.33 -11.25 -4.86
C PHE A 332 19.72 -11.57 -5.38
N ASP A 333 20.76 -11.16 -4.66
CA ASP A 333 22.15 -11.41 -5.05
C ASP A 333 22.61 -12.86 -4.77
N SER A 334 21.83 -13.61 -3.99
CA SER A 334 22.15 -14.98 -3.57
C SER A 334 21.07 -15.97 -3.98
N TYR A 335 20.03 -16.14 -3.17
CA TYR A 335 19.01 -17.18 -3.32
C TYR A 335 18.09 -16.98 -4.53
N TYR A 336 17.81 -15.73 -4.92
CA TYR A 336 17.00 -15.42 -6.09
C TYR A 336 17.83 -14.99 -7.31
N LYS A 337 19.15 -15.26 -7.32
CA LYS A 337 20.06 -14.85 -8.40
C LYS A 337 19.57 -15.26 -9.79
N GLN A 338 19.09 -16.50 -9.93
CA GLN A 338 18.58 -17.00 -11.21
C GLN A 338 17.31 -16.24 -11.66
N ILE A 339 16.41 -15.91 -10.73
CA ILE A 339 15.21 -15.10 -11.02
C ILE A 339 15.63 -13.69 -11.44
N ARG A 340 16.53 -13.07 -10.67
CA ARG A 340 17.12 -11.77 -10.95
C ARG A 340 17.70 -11.69 -12.37
N GLU A 341 18.51 -12.66 -12.76
CA GLU A 341 19.20 -12.70 -14.06
C GLU A 341 18.25 -13.01 -15.22
N ASN A 342 17.33 -13.97 -15.05
CA ASN A 342 16.39 -14.36 -16.10
C ASN A 342 15.39 -13.25 -16.45
N TYR A 343 14.93 -12.51 -15.44
CA TYR A 343 13.92 -11.47 -15.61
C TYR A 343 14.49 -10.05 -15.59
N LYS A 344 15.82 -9.92 -15.48
CA LYS A 344 16.53 -8.64 -15.35
C LYS A 344 15.88 -7.74 -14.29
N LEU A 345 15.71 -8.29 -13.10
CA LEU A 345 15.06 -7.61 -11.99
C LEU A 345 16.11 -7.12 -11.00
N GLN A 346 15.85 -6.03 -10.31
CA GLN A 346 16.68 -5.59 -9.19
C GLN A 346 15.84 -4.96 -8.08
N VAL A 347 16.31 -5.11 -6.84
CA VAL A 347 15.70 -4.40 -5.70
C VAL A 347 16.16 -2.96 -5.74
N LYS A 348 15.21 -2.04 -5.81
CA LYS A 348 15.51 -0.62 -5.89
C LYS A 348 15.61 -0.03 -4.48
N GLN A 349 16.82 0.35 -4.09
CA GLN A 349 17.07 1.00 -2.81
C GLN A 349 16.86 2.51 -2.91
N ASP A 350 16.09 3.05 -1.98
CA ASP A 350 15.80 4.47 -1.79
C ASP A 350 15.42 4.63 -0.31
N LEU A 351 16.38 5.12 0.47
CA LEU A 351 16.40 4.95 1.92
C LEU A 351 15.76 6.16 2.63
N ASN A 352 15.01 5.88 3.68
CA ASN A 352 14.27 6.85 4.50
C ASN A 352 15.11 7.45 5.63
N HIS A 353 16.18 6.77 6.06
CA HIS A 353 16.98 7.21 7.21
C HIS A 353 17.50 8.64 7.04
N ASP A 354 18.07 8.93 5.86
CA ASP A 354 18.74 10.21 5.62
C ASP A 354 17.72 11.34 5.60
N ILE A 355 16.56 11.15 4.96
CA ILE A 355 15.50 12.17 4.91
C ILE A 355 14.91 12.45 6.30
N MET A 356 14.72 11.42 7.14
CA MET A 356 14.15 11.60 8.49
C MET A 356 15.15 12.24 9.46
N VAL A 357 16.43 11.87 9.38
CA VAL A 357 17.48 12.50 10.21
C VAL A 357 17.74 13.93 9.76
N ASP A 358 17.76 14.19 8.46
CA ASP A 358 17.92 15.54 7.90
C ASP A 358 16.80 16.48 8.37
N ALA A 359 15.54 16.00 8.39
CA ALA A 359 14.40 16.74 8.90
C ALA A 359 14.64 17.22 10.35
N LEU A 360 14.94 16.28 11.26
CA LEU A 360 15.13 16.59 12.68
C LEU A 360 16.38 17.44 12.92
N HIS A 361 17.45 17.21 12.15
CA HIS A 361 18.69 17.98 12.22
C HIS A 361 18.46 19.45 11.81
N LYS A 362 17.80 19.70 10.67
CA LYS A 362 17.50 21.07 10.23
C LYS A 362 16.60 21.80 11.21
N ALA A 363 15.61 21.12 11.79
CA ALA A 363 14.81 21.71 12.87
C ALA A 363 15.62 22.03 14.12
N TYR A 364 16.52 21.14 14.53
CA TYR A 364 17.41 21.39 15.66
C TYR A 364 18.31 22.62 15.44
N GLU A 365 18.90 22.75 14.24
CA GLU A 365 19.75 23.90 13.90
C GLU A 365 18.99 25.24 13.93
N LEU A 366 17.70 25.24 13.54
CA LEU A 366 16.85 26.44 13.61
C LEU A 366 16.61 26.95 15.04
N TYR A 367 16.71 26.08 16.06
CA TYR A 367 16.61 26.50 17.46
C TYR A 367 17.83 27.33 17.90
N ASN A 368 18.98 27.17 17.23
CA ASN A 368 20.20 27.95 17.42
C ASN A 368 20.79 27.90 18.86
N ASN A 369 20.71 26.75 19.52
CA ASN A 369 21.41 26.48 20.79
C ASN A 369 22.03 25.08 20.79
N LYS A 370 23.35 25.01 20.66
CA LYS A 370 24.10 23.75 20.54
C LYS A 370 24.13 22.92 21.84
N ASN A 371 23.76 23.50 22.98
CA ASN A 371 23.71 22.79 24.27
C ASN A 371 22.31 22.22 24.56
N ALA A 372 21.31 22.57 23.76
CA ALA A 372 19.97 22.02 23.89
C ALA A 372 19.92 20.60 23.30
N ILE A 373 18.85 19.87 23.59
CA ILE A 373 18.70 18.46 23.19
C ILE A 373 17.40 18.22 22.43
N VAL A 374 17.29 17.04 21.80
CA VAL A 374 16.04 16.55 21.22
C VAL A 374 15.31 15.68 22.25
N LEU A 375 14.06 16.01 22.57
CA LEU A 375 13.20 15.21 23.44
C LEU A 375 12.32 14.31 22.57
N ILE A 376 12.39 12.99 22.76
CA ILE A 376 11.56 12.02 22.04
C ILE A 376 10.51 11.48 23.00
N ILE A 377 9.24 11.75 22.71
CA ILE A 377 8.12 11.31 23.54
C ILE A 377 7.53 10.04 22.93
N THR A 378 7.55 8.94 23.70
CA THR A 378 7.13 7.59 23.26
C THR A 378 6.02 7.03 24.14
N ALA A 379 5.39 5.95 23.71
CA ALA A 379 4.56 5.12 24.58
C ALA A 379 5.41 4.44 25.67
N GLU A 380 4.78 3.97 26.75
CA GLU A 380 5.45 3.24 27.84
C GLU A 380 6.01 1.90 27.35
N PHE A 381 5.21 1.17 26.56
CA PHE A 381 5.70 0.05 25.78
C PHE A 381 5.76 0.45 24.30
N GLU A 382 6.94 0.27 23.71
CA GLU A 382 7.20 0.57 22.31
C GLU A 382 7.78 -0.67 21.64
N GLY A 383 6.93 -1.38 20.90
CA GLY A 383 7.35 -2.57 20.15
C GLY A 383 8.25 -2.20 18.97
N ASN A 384 7.99 -1.05 18.32
CA ASN A 384 8.78 -0.56 17.20
C ASN A 384 10.01 0.25 17.64
N VAL A 385 10.56 -0.03 18.81
CA VAL A 385 11.64 0.78 19.43
C VAL A 385 12.89 0.84 18.57
N TYR A 386 13.19 -0.23 17.83
CA TYR A 386 14.39 -0.31 16.98
C TYR A 386 14.34 0.68 15.81
N ASP A 387 13.15 0.93 15.26
CA ASP A 387 12.91 1.97 14.25
C ASP A 387 13.25 3.37 14.80
N GLN A 388 12.85 3.66 16.04
CA GLN A 388 13.08 4.96 16.68
C GLN A 388 14.54 5.14 17.08
N ARG A 389 15.15 4.10 17.66
CA ARG A 389 16.55 4.13 18.11
C ARG A 389 17.53 4.40 16.98
N TYR A 390 17.18 4.05 15.75
CA TYR A 390 18.04 4.32 14.62
C TYR A 390 18.05 5.78 14.20
N ILE A 391 16.92 6.49 14.37
CA ILE A 391 16.87 7.95 14.21
C ILE A 391 17.74 8.62 15.28
N GLU A 392 17.64 8.18 16.53
CA GLU A 392 18.51 8.65 17.62
C GLU A 392 19.99 8.43 17.32
N LYS A 393 20.35 7.28 16.75
CA LYS A 393 21.72 7.00 16.29
C LYS A 393 22.17 7.96 15.19
N GLY A 394 21.27 8.33 14.28
CA GLY A 394 21.52 9.33 13.25
C GLY A 394 21.86 10.70 13.85
N LEU A 395 21.02 11.17 14.77
CA LEU A 395 21.26 12.42 15.51
C LEU A 395 22.55 12.39 16.34
N ALA A 396 22.85 11.27 17.01
CA ALA A 396 24.06 11.11 17.81
C ALA A 396 25.33 11.21 16.95
N LYS A 397 25.32 10.71 15.70
CA LYS A 397 26.45 10.86 14.77
C LYS A 397 26.70 12.32 14.37
N LEU A 398 25.69 13.17 14.47
CA LEU A 398 25.78 14.61 14.24
C LEU A 398 26.15 15.38 15.53
N GLY A 399 26.40 14.68 16.64
CA GLY A 399 26.70 15.30 17.94
C GLY A 399 25.48 15.79 18.70
N ILE A 400 24.26 15.43 18.27
CA ILE A 400 23.01 15.88 18.87
C ILE A 400 22.53 14.85 19.90
N LEU A 401 22.41 15.27 21.16
CA LEU A 401 21.90 14.43 22.23
C LEU A 401 20.37 14.30 22.12
N SER A 402 19.87 13.07 22.21
CA SER A 402 18.45 12.76 22.27
C SER A 402 18.09 12.15 23.62
N LYS A 403 16.95 12.54 24.20
CA LYS A 403 16.40 11.95 25.43
C LYS A 403 15.00 11.40 25.17
N ARG A 404 14.85 10.08 25.35
CA ARG A 404 13.58 9.37 25.18
C ARG A 404 12.83 9.25 26.51
N THR A 405 11.55 9.57 26.53
CA THR A 405 10.70 9.53 27.73
C THR A 405 9.22 9.35 27.36
N THR A 406 8.36 9.22 28.37
CA THR A 406 6.89 9.23 28.22
C THR A 406 6.30 10.50 28.84
N PHE A 407 5.02 10.80 28.56
CA PHE A 407 4.31 11.89 29.21
C PHE A 407 4.29 11.72 30.74
N LEU A 408 4.01 10.53 31.24
CA LEU A 408 4.02 10.24 32.68
C LEU A 408 5.37 10.55 33.34
N LYS A 409 6.49 10.19 32.70
CA LYS A 409 7.83 10.43 33.26
C LYS A 409 8.23 11.91 33.22
N LEU A 410 7.52 12.74 32.44
CA LEU A 410 7.72 14.18 32.43
C LEU A 410 7.01 14.89 33.59
N ILE A 411 6.05 14.24 34.26
CA ILE A 411 5.41 14.79 35.46
C ILE A 411 6.50 15.08 36.51
N GLY A 412 6.52 16.31 37.01
CA GLY A 412 7.53 16.81 37.95
C GLY A 412 8.95 16.98 37.37
N ASN A 413 9.18 16.59 36.11
CA ASN A 413 10.49 16.62 35.46
C ASN A 413 10.52 17.56 34.25
N ILE A 414 9.44 18.28 33.96
CA ILE A 414 9.37 19.25 32.87
C ILE A 414 8.96 20.61 33.41
N THR A 415 9.63 21.66 32.91
CA THR A 415 9.33 23.05 33.24
C THR A 415 9.44 23.90 31.99
N SER A 416 8.76 25.06 32.00
CA SER A 416 8.87 26.08 30.96
C SER A 416 8.97 27.44 31.63
N GLU A 417 10.10 28.11 31.45
CA GLU A 417 10.37 29.44 32.00
C GLU A 417 10.68 30.40 30.85
N ASN A 418 9.89 31.47 30.71
CA ASN A 418 10.00 32.42 29.58
C ASN A 418 10.00 31.74 28.18
N GLY A 419 9.26 30.63 28.08
CA GLY A 419 9.14 29.82 26.87
C GLY A 419 10.28 28.83 26.64
N ILE A 420 11.32 28.82 27.49
CA ILE A 420 12.41 27.85 27.40
C ILE A 420 11.96 26.56 28.08
N LEU A 421 11.77 25.51 27.30
CA LEU A 421 11.37 24.20 27.79
C LEU A 421 12.60 23.46 28.34
N ARG A 422 12.50 22.95 29.57
CA ARG A 422 13.51 22.07 30.16
C ARG A 422 12.86 20.75 30.57
N ALA A 423 13.48 19.63 30.20
CA ALA A 423 13.12 18.32 30.72
C ALA A 423 14.33 17.70 31.42
N PHE A 424 14.13 17.25 32.67
CA PHE A 424 15.19 16.71 33.52
C PHE A 424 16.40 17.65 33.63
N GLY A 425 16.15 18.96 33.72
CA GLY A 425 17.17 20.02 33.79
C GLY A 425 17.82 20.41 32.46
N GLN A 426 17.58 19.68 31.37
CA GLN A 426 18.19 19.94 30.06
C GLN A 426 17.25 20.77 29.18
N GLU A 427 17.79 21.79 28.51
CA GLU A 427 17.04 22.62 27.58
C GLU A 427 16.68 21.85 26.31
N ILE A 428 15.44 22.00 25.85
CA ILE A 428 14.89 21.24 24.73
C ILE A 428 14.79 22.13 23.50
N ALA A 429 15.50 21.75 22.43
CA ALA A 429 15.44 22.43 21.14
C ALA A 429 14.24 21.95 20.31
N LEU A 430 13.98 20.64 20.35
CA LEU A 430 12.99 19.97 19.50
C LEU A 430 12.32 18.85 20.29
N VAL A 431 10.99 18.79 20.22
CA VAL A 431 10.18 17.67 20.69
C VAL A 431 9.73 16.85 19.49
N TYR A 432 10.14 15.58 19.44
CA TYR A 432 9.74 14.61 18.42
C TYR A 432 8.73 13.61 18.97
N PHE A 433 7.52 13.62 18.43
CA PHE A 433 6.43 12.78 18.92
C PHE A 433 6.41 11.41 18.22
N ARG A 434 6.47 10.35 19.02
CA ARG A 434 6.19 8.96 18.64
C ARG A 434 4.94 8.40 19.34
N THR A 435 4.20 9.25 20.04
CA THR A 435 2.91 9.02 20.69
C THR A 435 2.13 10.35 20.73
N GLY A 436 0.91 10.37 21.25
CA GLY A 436 0.06 11.56 21.36
C GLY A 436 -0.85 11.79 20.14
N TYR A 437 -1.11 10.74 19.36
CA TYR A 437 -1.99 10.76 18.19
C TYR A 437 -3.39 10.20 18.48
N THR A 438 -3.63 9.64 19.66
CA THR A 438 -4.96 9.29 20.18
C THR A 438 -5.18 9.86 21.58
N PHE A 439 -6.45 9.95 22.00
CA PHE A 439 -6.83 10.46 23.32
C PHE A 439 -6.22 9.65 24.46
N ASP A 440 -6.29 8.31 24.39
CA ASP A 440 -5.86 7.40 25.46
C ASP A 440 -4.34 7.39 25.69
N GLN A 441 -3.56 8.01 24.81
CA GLN A 441 -2.12 8.21 24.99
C GLN A 441 -1.79 9.37 25.96
N TYR A 442 -2.80 10.13 26.36
CA TYR A 442 -2.76 11.11 27.43
C TYR A 442 -3.43 10.53 28.67
N GLU A 443 -2.65 9.77 29.45
CA GLU A 443 -3.17 8.92 30.53
C GLU A 443 -3.88 9.70 31.66
N ASN A 444 -3.60 10.99 31.81
CA ASN A 444 -4.24 11.86 32.80
C ASN A 444 -4.15 13.35 32.38
N GLU A 445 -4.79 14.23 33.16
CA GLU A 445 -4.79 15.68 32.94
C GLU A 445 -3.38 16.29 32.96
N GLU A 446 -2.46 15.77 33.77
CA GLU A 446 -1.08 16.27 33.77
C GLU A 446 -0.39 16.00 32.43
N CYS A 447 -0.67 14.87 31.77
CA CYS A 447 -0.17 14.60 30.42
C CYS A 447 -0.67 15.64 29.41
N TRP A 448 -1.93 16.07 29.53
CA TRP A 448 -2.49 17.15 28.71
C TRP A 448 -1.85 18.51 29.02
N ASN A 449 -1.63 18.83 30.30
CA ASN A 449 -0.91 20.04 30.71
C ASN A 449 0.53 20.05 30.18
N ILE A 450 1.19 18.91 30.14
CA ILE A 450 2.53 18.76 29.55
C ILE A 450 2.49 18.99 28.04
N ARG A 451 1.49 18.45 27.33
CA ARG A 451 1.30 18.75 25.89
C ARG A 451 1.12 20.24 25.66
N GLU A 452 0.27 20.90 26.45
CA GLU A 452 0.07 22.35 26.37
C GLU A 452 1.38 23.13 26.64
N MET A 453 2.12 22.76 27.69
CA MET A 453 3.41 23.38 28.03
C MET A 453 4.42 23.26 26.89
N ILE A 454 4.50 22.09 26.24
CA ILE A 454 5.37 21.86 25.08
C ILE A 454 4.97 22.79 23.93
N GLU A 455 3.68 22.84 23.59
CA GLU A 455 3.20 23.62 22.44
C GLU A 455 3.40 25.13 22.63
N LEU A 456 3.20 25.64 23.85
CA LEU A 456 3.43 27.04 24.23
C LEU A 456 4.91 27.44 24.31
N SER A 457 5.83 26.48 24.29
CA SER A 457 7.27 26.73 24.37
C SER A 457 7.91 27.12 23.02
N LYS A 458 9.13 27.65 23.11
CA LYS A 458 9.99 27.99 21.96
C LYS A 458 10.60 26.76 21.29
N ALA A 459 10.57 25.59 21.92
CA ALA A 459 11.03 24.35 21.29
C ALA A 459 10.25 24.12 20.00
N LEU A 460 10.91 23.59 18.97
CA LEU A 460 10.24 23.10 17.78
C LEU A 460 9.46 21.82 18.14
N LYS A 461 8.37 21.56 17.43
CA LYS A 461 7.55 20.35 17.60
C LYS A 461 7.47 19.63 16.26
N CYS A 462 7.69 18.32 16.26
CA CYS A 462 7.56 17.46 15.09
C CYS A 462 6.49 16.38 15.34
N PRO A 463 5.22 16.63 14.93
CA PRO A 463 4.66 17.91 14.48
C PRO A 463 4.18 18.80 15.64
N SER A 464 3.93 20.08 15.35
CA SER A 464 3.10 20.96 16.20
C SER A 464 1.60 20.68 16.04
N LEU A 465 0.79 21.18 16.97
CA LEU A 465 -0.66 20.93 16.99
C LEU A 465 -1.40 21.41 15.75
N ASN A 466 -1.08 22.57 15.20
CA ASN A 466 -1.67 23.05 13.94
C ASN A 466 -1.52 22.04 12.80
N THR A 467 -0.34 21.42 12.65
CA THR A 467 -0.11 20.40 11.63
C THR A 467 -0.84 19.09 11.96
N GLN A 468 -0.88 18.69 13.22
CA GLN A 468 -1.64 17.51 13.64
C GLN A 468 -3.14 17.69 13.39
N LEU A 469 -3.70 18.87 13.67
CA LEU A 469 -5.11 19.21 13.47
C LEU A 469 -5.51 19.17 11.99
N VAL A 470 -4.65 19.63 11.09
CA VAL A 470 -4.95 19.61 9.65
C VAL A 470 -4.81 18.24 8.99
N ASN A 471 -4.30 17.24 9.73
CA ASN A 471 -4.16 15.87 9.26
C ASN A 471 -5.44 15.02 9.42
N PHE A 472 -6.49 15.56 10.04
CA PHE A 472 -7.72 14.79 10.23
C PHE A 472 -8.39 14.43 8.91
N LYS A 473 -9.00 13.24 8.90
CA LYS A 473 -9.71 12.64 7.77
C LYS A 473 -10.79 13.57 7.21
N LYS A 474 -11.39 14.40 8.06
CA LYS A 474 -12.31 15.46 7.64
C LYS A 474 -11.68 16.44 6.66
N LEU A 475 -10.45 16.88 6.89
CA LEU A 475 -9.80 17.80 5.96
C LEU A 475 -9.40 17.12 4.65
N GLN A 476 -9.05 15.84 4.68
CA GLN A 476 -8.88 15.05 3.44
C GLN A 476 -10.18 15.06 2.61
N GLN A 477 -11.35 14.94 3.24
CA GLN A 477 -12.65 15.04 2.56
C GLN A 477 -12.90 16.44 1.98
N ILE A 478 -12.54 17.51 2.70
CA ILE A 478 -12.68 18.89 2.20
C ILE A 478 -11.79 19.15 0.99
N LEU A 479 -10.60 18.53 0.93
CA LEU A 479 -9.68 18.67 -0.20
C LEU A 479 -10.17 18.00 -1.50
N LEU A 480 -11.30 17.26 -1.49
CA LEU A 480 -11.91 16.79 -2.74
C LEU A 480 -12.48 17.91 -3.59
N ASP A 481 -12.85 19.03 -2.98
CA ASP A 481 -13.18 20.24 -3.69
C ASP A 481 -11.88 20.92 -4.15
N GLU A 482 -11.58 20.79 -5.45
CA GLU A 482 -10.38 21.39 -6.07
C GLU A 482 -10.26 22.89 -5.80
N THR A 483 -11.38 23.61 -5.57
CA THR A 483 -11.33 25.04 -5.24
C THR A 483 -10.68 25.30 -3.88
N GLN A 484 -10.76 24.34 -2.94
CA GLN A 484 -10.05 24.42 -1.66
C GLN A 484 -8.54 24.23 -1.85
N ILE A 485 -8.14 23.30 -2.72
CA ILE A 485 -6.72 23.09 -3.05
C ILE A 485 -6.14 24.31 -3.77
N GLN A 486 -6.92 24.93 -4.66
CA GLN A 486 -6.50 26.10 -5.44
C GLN A 486 -6.23 27.36 -4.59
N LYS A 487 -6.64 27.36 -3.32
CA LYS A 487 -6.18 28.37 -2.34
C LYS A 487 -4.68 28.26 -2.06
N PHE A 488 -4.11 27.08 -2.27
CA PHE A 488 -2.74 26.73 -1.87
C PHE A 488 -1.83 26.41 -3.05
N LEU A 489 -2.39 25.89 -4.15
CA LEU A 489 -1.67 25.49 -5.37
C LEU A 489 -2.28 26.14 -6.61
N ASN A 490 -1.54 26.12 -7.73
CA ASN A 490 -2.14 26.51 -9.01
C ASN A 490 -3.10 25.42 -9.53
N LYS A 491 -3.88 25.75 -10.57
CA LYS A 491 -4.90 24.86 -11.14
C LYS A 491 -4.35 23.51 -11.62
N ASP A 492 -3.19 23.50 -12.27
CA ASP A 492 -2.60 22.27 -12.82
C ASP A 492 -2.02 21.39 -11.70
N GLU A 493 -1.36 22.00 -10.71
CA GLU A 493 -0.87 21.31 -9.51
C GLU A 493 -2.03 20.73 -8.70
N ALA A 494 -3.13 21.48 -8.53
CA ALA A 494 -4.32 21.02 -7.82
C ALA A 494 -4.95 19.82 -8.52
N LYS A 495 -5.15 19.90 -9.84
CA LYS A 495 -5.68 18.79 -10.64
C LYS A 495 -4.80 17.54 -10.50
N LEU A 496 -3.47 17.71 -10.57
CA LEU A 496 -2.51 16.61 -10.53
C LEU A 496 -2.60 15.79 -9.23
N ILE A 497 -2.75 16.43 -8.07
CA ILE A 497 -2.90 15.69 -6.81
C ILE A 497 -4.30 15.10 -6.62
N SER A 498 -5.34 15.78 -7.13
CA SER A 498 -6.72 15.30 -7.10
C SER A 498 -6.93 13.99 -7.85
N GLU A 499 -6.08 13.68 -8.84
CA GLU A 499 -6.07 12.38 -9.53
C GLU A 499 -5.87 11.18 -8.59
N ASN A 500 -5.25 11.38 -7.43
CA ASN A 500 -5.07 10.30 -6.46
C ASN A 500 -6.20 10.23 -5.41
N TYR A 501 -7.20 11.10 -5.45
CA TYR A 501 -8.22 11.11 -4.41
C TYR A 501 -9.40 10.19 -4.73
N CYS A 502 -9.71 9.30 -3.81
CA CYS A 502 -10.98 8.57 -3.83
C CYS A 502 -12.14 9.52 -3.52
N LYS A 503 -13.36 9.10 -3.89
CA LYS A 503 -14.54 9.81 -3.41
C LYS A 503 -14.67 9.65 -1.90
N ILE A 504 -15.01 10.75 -1.23
CA ILE A 504 -15.22 10.83 0.21
C ILE A 504 -16.46 11.67 0.46
N TRP A 505 -17.37 11.12 1.24
CA TRP A 505 -18.60 11.78 1.68
C TRP A 505 -18.51 12.09 3.17
N GLY A 506 -19.05 13.25 3.54
CA GLY A 506 -19.22 13.66 4.93
C GLY A 506 -20.70 13.69 5.30
N PHE A 507 -20.96 13.69 6.61
CA PHE A 507 -22.30 13.86 7.17
C PHE A 507 -22.58 15.33 7.54
N ASP A 508 -22.15 16.29 6.72
CA ASP A 508 -22.26 17.73 7.06
C ASP A 508 -23.68 18.29 6.99
N HIS A 509 -24.52 17.68 6.15
CA HIS A 509 -25.88 18.11 5.84
C HIS A 509 -26.85 17.04 6.30
N GLU A 510 -27.55 17.30 7.40
CA GLU A 510 -28.45 16.34 8.07
C GLU A 510 -29.52 15.78 7.11
N ASP A 511 -30.06 16.62 6.23
CA ASP A 511 -31.03 16.26 5.19
C ASP A 511 -30.51 15.23 4.17
N GLN A 512 -29.19 15.05 4.09
CA GLN A 512 -28.54 14.10 3.19
C GLN A 512 -28.10 12.80 3.87
N HIS A 513 -28.17 12.70 5.21
CA HIS A 513 -27.64 11.56 5.95
C HIS A 513 -28.30 10.26 5.54
N GLU A 514 -29.64 10.21 5.53
CA GLU A 514 -30.36 8.98 5.22
C GLU A 514 -30.14 8.54 3.77
N LYS A 515 -30.01 9.50 2.83
CA LYS A 515 -29.66 9.20 1.43
C LYS A 515 -28.26 8.58 1.31
N LEU A 516 -27.29 9.10 2.06
CA LEU A 516 -25.94 8.53 2.10
C LEU A 516 -25.95 7.12 2.71
N ILE A 517 -26.71 6.91 3.79
CA ILE A 517 -26.90 5.60 4.42
C ILE A 517 -27.55 4.61 3.45
N GLU A 518 -28.59 5.02 2.71
CA GLU A 518 -29.23 4.18 1.68
C GLU A 518 -28.27 3.81 0.56
N MET A 519 -27.45 4.75 0.08
CA MET A 519 -26.41 4.49 -0.92
C MET A 519 -25.42 3.42 -0.42
N ILE A 520 -24.97 3.52 0.83
CA ILE A 520 -24.04 2.56 1.43
C ILE A 520 -24.71 1.20 1.60
N LYS A 521 -25.98 1.15 2.05
CA LYS A 521 -26.74 -0.10 2.23
C LYS A 521 -26.85 -0.91 0.94
N GLN A 522 -26.88 -0.27 -0.23
CA GLN A 522 -26.97 -0.97 -1.52
C GLN A 522 -25.71 -1.80 -1.80
N ASN A 523 -24.52 -1.27 -1.45
CA ASN A 523 -23.23 -1.93 -1.70
C ASN A 523 -22.22 -1.62 -0.58
N PRO A 524 -22.36 -2.17 0.64
CA PRO A 524 -21.52 -1.81 1.78
C PRO A 524 -20.03 -2.11 1.56
N HIS A 525 -19.73 -3.13 0.74
CA HIS A 525 -18.37 -3.52 0.37
C HIS A 525 -17.62 -2.48 -0.48
N ASP A 526 -18.31 -1.49 -1.05
CA ASP A 526 -17.71 -0.41 -1.85
C ASP A 526 -17.24 0.77 -0.99
N TYR A 527 -17.43 0.70 0.32
CA TYR A 527 -17.17 1.82 1.23
C TYR A 527 -16.36 1.41 2.46
N VAL A 528 -15.72 2.40 3.06
CA VAL A 528 -15.07 2.32 4.37
C VAL A 528 -15.52 3.52 5.19
N LEU A 529 -16.05 3.26 6.39
CA LEU A 529 -16.42 4.32 7.33
C LEU A 529 -15.22 4.57 8.26
N LYS A 530 -14.74 5.82 8.28
CA LYS A 530 -13.53 6.20 9.04
C LYS A 530 -13.85 7.29 10.08
N PRO A 531 -13.54 7.08 11.38
CA PRO A 531 -13.58 8.14 12.38
C PRO A 531 -12.37 9.08 12.26
N GLN A 532 -12.39 10.21 12.98
CA GLN A 532 -11.25 11.13 13.09
C GLN A 532 -10.15 10.58 14.02
N ARG A 533 -9.61 9.40 13.75
CA ARG A 533 -8.55 8.75 14.55
C ARG A 533 -7.37 8.33 13.68
N GLU A 534 -6.21 8.20 14.33
CA GLU A 534 -4.94 7.77 13.75
C GLU A 534 -4.45 6.49 14.42
N GLY A 535 -3.50 5.78 13.81
CA GLY A 535 -2.84 4.61 14.41
C GLY A 535 -3.39 3.23 14.01
N GLY A 536 -4.32 3.17 13.05
CA GLY A 536 -4.92 1.92 12.54
C GLY A 536 -5.93 1.28 13.51
N GLY A 537 -6.78 0.39 13.01
CA GLY A 537 -7.75 -0.37 13.82
C GLY A 537 -9.05 0.35 14.17
N ASN A 538 -9.30 1.54 13.60
CA ASN A 538 -10.46 2.37 13.94
C ASN A 538 -11.56 2.38 12.87
N ASN A 539 -11.33 1.77 11.71
CA ASN A 539 -12.25 1.86 10.57
C ASN A 539 -13.31 0.75 10.64
N TYR A 540 -14.48 1.02 10.04
CA TYR A 540 -15.56 0.05 9.89
C TYR A 540 -15.73 -0.32 8.42
N TYR A 541 -15.91 -1.61 8.16
CA TYR A 541 -15.95 -2.19 6.82
C TYR A 541 -17.18 -3.05 6.64
N ASP A 542 -17.63 -3.18 5.38
CA ASP A 542 -18.62 -4.17 4.99
C ASP A 542 -19.89 -4.07 5.88
N ASP A 543 -20.33 -5.20 6.45
CA ASP A 543 -21.52 -5.32 7.27
C ASP A 543 -21.43 -4.56 8.61
N GLN A 544 -20.27 -4.03 8.98
CA GLN A 544 -20.09 -3.24 10.22
C GLN A 544 -20.54 -1.78 10.06
N ILE A 545 -20.57 -1.26 8.84
CA ILE A 545 -20.81 0.17 8.60
C ILE A 545 -22.20 0.59 9.05
N ILE A 546 -23.23 -0.14 8.61
CA ILE A 546 -24.63 0.24 8.87
C ILE A 546 -25.00 0.10 10.35
N PRO A 547 -24.67 -1.01 11.05
CA PRO A 547 -24.89 -1.11 12.48
C PRO A 547 -24.22 0.01 13.28
N GLU A 548 -23.03 0.45 12.86
CA GLU A 548 -22.34 1.55 13.55
C GLU A 548 -23.07 2.89 13.35
N LEU A 549 -23.42 3.23 12.10
CA LEU A 549 -24.17 4.46 11.80
C LEU A 549 -25.54 4.54 12.48
N GLN A 550 -26.18 3.39 12.74
CA GLN A 550 -27.48 3.31 13.42
C GLN A 550 -27.39 3.59 14.93
N LYS A 551 -26.22 3.45 15.55
CA LYS A 551 -26.02 3.78 16.98
C LYS A 551 -25.86 5.28 17.23
N LEU A 552 -25.54 6.05 16.17
CA LEU A 552 -25.15 7.44 16.25
C LEU A 552 -26.33 8.37 15.98
N THR A 553 -26.44 9.46 16.74
CA THR A 553 -27.33 10.58 16.38
C THR A 553 -26.84 11.24 15.09
N PRO A 554 -27.69 12.01 14.37
CA PRO A 554 -27.24 12.79 13.21
C PRO A 554 -26.02 13.65 13.53
N GLU A 555 -25.96 14.30 14.69
CA GLU A 555 -24.80 15.10 15.08
C GLU A 555 -23.54 14.26 15.25
N GLN A 556 -23.64 13.08 15.87
CA GLN A 556 -22.48 12.19 16.08
C GLN A 556 -21.95 11.61 14.76
N ARG A 557 -22.81 11.40 13.76
CA ARG A 557 -22.37 10.95 12.42
C ARG A 557 -21.36 11.89 11.77
N THR A 558 -21.37 13.18 12.14
CA THR A 558 -20.43 14.18 11.61
C THR A 558 -18.97 13.86 11.93
N GLU A 559 -18.70 13.05 12.96
CA GLU A 559 -17.36 12.59 13.34
C GLU A 559 -16.75 11.61 12.34
N PHE A 560 -17.55 11.11 11.40
CA PHE A 560 -17.13 10.12 10.43
C PHE A 560 -17.08 10.69 9.02
N ILE A 561 -16.22 10.08 8.21
CA ILE A 561 -16.26 10.17 6.76
C ILE A 561 -16.53 8.79 6.17
N VAL A 562 -17.18 8.77 5.01
CA VAL A 562 -17.34 7.56 4.21
C VAL A 562 -16.42 7.71 3.01
N MET A 563 -15.47 6.80 2.85
CA MET A 563 -14.54 6.80 1.72
C MET A 563 -14.86 5.63 0.80
N GLU A 564 -14.78 5.84 -0.50
CA GLU A 564 -14.80 4.78 -1.49
C GLU A 564 -13.66 3.78 -1.21
N ARG A 565 -13.99 2.49 -1.13
CA ARG A 565 -13.02 1.44 -0.86
C ARG A 565 -12.12 1.26 -2.07
N ILE A 566 -10.82 1.47 -1.89
CA ILE A 566 -9.83 1.11 -2.90
C ILE A 566 -9.80 -0.40 -3.05
N LYS A 567 -10.02 -0.91 -4.27
CA LYS A 567 -10.02 -2.34 -4.60
C LYS A 567 -8.73 -2.71 -5.35
N PRO A 568 -7.63 -3.07 -4.64
CA PRO A 568 -6.38 -3.47 -5.25
C PRO A 568 -6.42 -4.88 -5.84
N ILE A 569 -5.50 -5.12 -6.78
CA ILE A 569 -5.25 -6.46 -7.35
C ILE A 569 -4.41 -7.26 -6.34
N PRO A 570 -4.92 -8.40 -5.82
CA PRO A 570 -4.13 -9.28 -4.98
C PRO A 570 -3.05 -10.00 -5.79
N ARG A 571 -1.96 -10.34 -5.10
CA ARG A 571 -0.89 -11.22 -5.59
C ARG A 571 -0.59 -12.29 -4.56
N ILE A 572 0.16 -13.32 -4.94
CA ILE A 572 0.71 -14.24 -3.92
C ILE A 572 1.87 -13.54 -3.19
N GLY A 573 1.77 -13.50 -1.87
CA GLY A 573 2.78 -12.96 -0.97
C GLY A 573 3.40 -14.06 -0.12
N PHE A 574 4.68 -13.91 0.19
CA PHE A 574 5.42 -14.79 1.08
C PHE A 574 5.83 -13.98 2.31
N MET A 575 5.07 -14.11 3.39
CA MET A 575 5.26 -13.31 4.60
C MET A 575 5.94 -14.16 5.68
N MET A 576 6.83 -13.54 6.46
CA MET A 576 7.46 -14.18 7.61
C MET A 576 7.11 -13.44 8.90
N ARG A 577 6.64 -14.19 9.90
CA ARG A 577 6.38 -13.70 11.26
C ARG A 577 6.99 -14.68 12.26
N ARG A 578 7.91 -14.22 13.11
CA ARG A 578 8.55 -15.05 14.16
C ARG A 578 9.09 -16.39 13.61
N GLY A 579 9.76 -16.33 12.47
CA GLY A 579 10.31 -17.51 11.78
C GLY A 579 9.29 -18.43 11.10
N GLN A 580 8.00 -18.09 11.14
CA GLN A 580 6.94 -18.85 10.46
C GLN A 580 6.60 -18.22 9.12
N LEU A 581 6.48 -19.07 8.09
CA LEU A 581 6.09 -18.69 6.74
C LEU A 581 4.56 -18.68 6.61
N ASP A 582 4.03 -17.60 6.06
CA ASP A 582 2.63 -17.44 5.71
C ASP A 582 2.53 -17.04 4.23
N ILE A 583 2.04 -17.96 3.40
CA ILE A 583 1.81 -17.73 1.97
C ILE A 583 0.33 -17.45 1.78
N GLN A 584 -0.01 -16.27 1.28
CA GLN A 584 -1.41 -15.83 1.14
C GLN A 584 -1.59 -14.97 -0.11
N ALA A 585 -2.85 -14.77 -0.50
CA ALA A 585 -3.21 -13.62 -1.32
C ALA A 585 -2.97 -12.34 -0.51
N VAL A 586 -2.19 -11.42 -1.05
CA VAL A 586 -1.78 -10.18 -0.40
C VAL A 586 -1.97 -8.97 -1.30
N ILE A 587 -2.06 -7.81 -0.66
CA ILE A 587 -2.03 -6.51 -1.31
C ILE A 587 -0.96 -5.64 -0.68
N SER A 588 -0.38 -4.74 -1.47
CA SER A 588 0.71 -3.88 -1.04
C SER A 588 0.31 -2.42 -1.11
N GLU A 589 0.49 -1.73 0.01
CA GLU A 589 0.36 -0.29 0.14
C GLU A 589 1.75 0.35 0.05
N ILE A 590 1.87 1.38 -0.78
CA ILE A 590 3.11 2.12 -1.01
C ILE A 590 3.01 3.48 -0.35
N SER A 591 4.05 3.82 0.39
CA SER A 591 4.13 5.05 1.14
C SER A 591 5.35 5.86 0.71
N VAL A 592 5.18 7.15 0.47
CA VAL A 592 6.29 8.09 0.27
C VAL A 592 6.53 8.86 1.57
N ILE A 593 7.78 8.94 2.00
CA ILE A 593 8.19 9.73 3.16
C ILE A 593 8.76 11.07 2.69
N GLY A 594 8.54 12.10 3.49
CA GLY A 594 9.14 13.41 3.27
C GLY A 594 9.01 14.28 4.50
N TYR A 595 9.42 15.54 4.37
CA TYR A 595 9.20 16.51 5.41
C TYR A 595 9.12 17.92 4.83
N PHE A 596 8.53 18.81 5.60
CA PHE A 596 8.59 20.24 5.34
C PHE A 596 8.95 21.01 6.61
N ILE A 597 9.52 22.20 6.39
CA ILE A 597 9.73 23.22 7.43
C ILE A 597 9.19 24.54 6.91
N ASN A 598 8.45 25.27 7.73
CA ASN A 598 7.99 26.63 7.44
C ASN A 598 8.20 27.56 8.64
N ASP A 599 8.15 28.86 8.41
CA ASP A 599 8.28 29.91 9.43
C ASP A 599 6.96 30.63 9.76
N GLY A 600 5.82 30.00 9.45
CA GLY A 600 4.49 30.58 9.59
C GLY A 600 4.04 31.43 8.39
N GLU A 601 4.95 31.82 7.49
CA GLU A 601 4.62 32.59 6.28
C GLU A 601 5.00 31.84 5.00
N LYS A 602 6.20 31.26 4.98
CA LYS A 602 6.77 30.58 3.81
C LYS A 602 7.30 29.21 4.16
N ILE A 603 7.21 28.31 3.18
CA ILE A 603 7.84 27.00 3.25
C ILE A 603 9.34 27.18 2.98
N LEU A 604 10.17 26.87 3.97
CA LEU A 604 11.63 26.97 3.92
C LEU A 604 12.26 25.74 3.29
N VAL A 605 11.71 24.56 3.60
CA VAL A 605 12.20 23.26 3.15
C VAL A 605 11.01 22.38 2.79
N ASN A 606 11.10 21.64 1.69
CA ASN A 606 10.06 20.73 1.23
C ASN A 606 10.70 19.59 0.44
N GLU A 607 11.00 18.50 1.13
CA GLU A 607 11.79 17.40 0.58
C GLU A 607 11.02 16.09 0.68
N VAL A 608 11.27 15.17 -0.25
CA VAL A 608 10.73 13.81 -0.27
C VAL A 608 11.87 12.83 -0.53
N GLY A 609 11.85 11.69 0.13
CA GLY A 609 12.91 10.71 0.02
C GLY A 609 12.49 9.38 0.64
N GLY A 610 13.05 8.30 0.10
CA GLY A 610 12.70 6.97 0.54
C GLY A 610 11.25 6.56 0.28
N TYR A 611 10.97 5.34 0.69
CA TYR A 611 9.63 4.76 0.65
C TYR A 611 9.43 3.71 1.75
N LEU A 612 8.18 3.39 2.02
CA LEU A 612 7.78 2.21 2.79
C LEU A 612 6.78 1.40 1.95
N VAL A 613 6.94 0.08 1.90
CA VAL A 613 5.89 -0.81 1.42
C VAL A 613 5.37 -1.61 2.59
N ARG A 614 4.05 -1.64 2.74
CA ARG A 614 3.36 -2.52 3.70
C ARG A 614 2.53 -3.52 2.91
N THR A 615 2.75 -4.79 3.16
CA THR A 615 2.02 -5.87 2.51
C THR A 615 1.15 -6.59 3.53
N LYS A 616 -0.13 -6.78 3.24
CA LYS A 616 -1.09 -7.45 4.13
C LYS A 616 -1.90 -8.49 3.38
N ARG A 617 -2.55 -9.41 4.09
CA ARG A 617 -3.48 -10.37 3.47
C ARG A 617 -4.61 -9.61 2.79
N TYR A 618 -5.08 -10.12 1.66
CA TYR A 618 -6.12 -9.48 0.85
C TYR A 618 -7.43 -9.29 1.61
N LEU A 619 -7.80 -10.28 2.44
CA LEU A 619 -9.03 -10.27 3.23
C LEU A 619 -8.90 -9.52 4.55
N ASP A 620 -7.70 -9.07 4.93
CA ASP A 620 -7.51 -8.29 6.14
C ASP A 620 -7.90 -6.84 5.88
N ASN A 621 -8.98 -6.40 6.55
CA ASN A 621 -9.46 -5.02 6.43
C ASN A 621 -8.46 -4.00 6.99
N GLU A 622 -7.74 -4.34 8.06
CA GLU A 622 -6.73 -3.49 8.70
C GLU A 622 -5.30 -3.72 8.18
N GLY A 623 -4.42 -2.72 8.30
CA GLY A 623 -3.08 -2.73 7.67
C GLY A 623 -1.89 -2.42 8.59
N GLY A 624 -2.11 -2.33 9.90
CA GLY A 624 -1.04 -2.04 10.85
C GLY A 624 -0.04 -3.19 11.01
N VAL A 625 1.26 -2.94 10.81
CA VAL A 625 2.32 -3.92 11.11
C VAL A 625 2.39 -4.18 12.62
N ALA A 626 2.36 -3.12 13.43
CA ALA A 626 2.35 -3.21 14.90
C ALA A 626 1.07 -3.89 15.44
N ALA A 627 -0.03 -3.83 14.69
CA ALA A 627 -1.29 -4.49 15.01
C ALA A 627 -1.37 -5.95 14.51
N GLY A 628 -0.32 -6.45 13.82
CA GLY A 628 -0.21 -7.84 13.40
C GLY A 628 -0.76 -8.18 12.02
N TYR A 629 -1.35 -7.22 11.29
CA TYR A 629 -2.00 -7.47 9.99
C TYR A 629 -1.02 -7.42 8.81
N ALA A 630 -0.10 -6.46 8.81
CA ALA A 630 0.83 -6.24 7.70
C ALA A 630 2.26 -6.70 8.03
N VAL A 631 3.05 -6.91 6.98
CA VAL A 631 4.51 -7.05 7.01
C VAL A 631 5.16 -5.87 6.31
N VAL A 632 6.39 -5.55 6.68
CA VAL A 632 7.21 -4.58 5.93
C VAL A 632 7.76 -5.28 4.68
N ASP A 633 7.68 -4.59 3.55
CA ASP A 633 8.06 -5.09 2.24
C ASP A 633 8.98 -4.06 1.54
N SER A 634 9.49 -4.41 0.36
CA SER A 634 10.12 -3.45 -0.56
C SER A 634 9.64 -3.69 -1.98
N PHE A 635 10.20 -2.98 -2.96
CA PHE A 635 9.93 -3.28 -4.36
C PHE A 635 11.17 -3.67 -5.17
N MET A 636 10.90 -4.42 -6.24
CA MET A 636 11.79 -4.74 -7.33
C MET A 636 11.30 -4.09 -8.62
N VAL A 637 12.24 -3.77 -9.50
CA VAL A 637 12.01 -3.09 -10.78
C VAL A 637 12.73 -3.88 -11.88
N SER A 638 12.26 -3.77 -13.12
CA SER A 638 13.02 -4.27 -14.28
C SER A 638 14.19 -3.34 -14.59
N ASP A 639 15.31 -3.91 -15.01
CA ASP A 639 16.39 -3.15 -15.64
C ASP A 639 15.87 -2.57 -16.95
N SER A 640 15.90 -1.23 -17.04
CA SER A 640 15.52 -0.47 -18.23
C SER A 640 16.41 -0.79 -19.43
#